data_AF-A0A024FMA9-F1
#
_entry.id   AF-A0A024FMA9-F1
#
_cell.length_a   1.000
_cell.length_b   1.000
_cell.length_c   1.000
_cell.angle_alpha   90.00
_cell.angle_beta   90.00
_cell.angle_gamma   90.00
#
_symmetry.space_group_name_H-M   'P 1'
#
loop_
_entity.id
_entity.type
_entity.pdbx_description
1 polymer ?
#
loop_
_entity_poly.entity_id
_entity_poly.type
_entity_poly.pdbx_seq_one_letter_code
_entity_poly.pdbx_strand_id
1 'polypeptide(L)'
;MDILLWLFLGITPSLLIYFYHQERLSKRILKLREKIIIPLNIIILIIALYFGFGNSDLGATTKEIQYTDEQGLAKSETITKEEFRIGVPIYGFKNLDKDKSLDWLRYGIGRLLEEDLHQNKSLSPDFGFYTNTSTKIEESSLFNDFYIDGSYKKDGDNYHITAYKRKSTNGKILKEQLFSGSDLLPLIDEITVFITENSGFTETKQLRYLDYPINEFMSDSIDAIKEYLNGNYSKAVTIDKNFALAYLEYAKRSLRVSRGKLEVQDLADKAFDNRSRLPLQKQLEVHIQHNLAYENFDDAAEQVKLQLEVDPHNSFYNQVLFSIYGETKQTDKFFESSGKLFDMDQNPDTGTNLAIAAMVSGNDDMLINEIKKYEIISPNLKIFRLQPLLFKGEFKKAETLLEDINSPYPNYKNRTKVYDSATQYLKKNGYDISKFKKFEGSYRASFNEQVNTYWIENNRLIQYIKNQRMHALLPAGENCLVSGFINNETYKHNLVLNESGKPIGINFQEINNRDNINSYWYWKEDDTILKAHKAFDNGNSEEALRLYEIALNKNPKHAYLSNALGYLSYIKSKDSIQMQNITFSGDYGPRKFWVEDEKFYYQRKDNNTELAKVELLPISENRYMDLTRLGTIMAFEKDPSGKIASKSYSYIIGKELAFEWRHNIGNENVSNYFLKDD
;
A
#
# COMPACT_ATOMS: atom_id res chain seq x y z
N MET A 1 -15.05 -12.78 -29.17
CA MET A 1 -15.79 -12.03 -30.22
C MET A 1 -15.01 -11.99 -31.55
N ASP A 2 -13.67 -11.93 -31.51
CA ASP A 2 -12.84 -11.71 -32.71
C ASP A 2 -12.78 -12.89 -33.70
N ILE A 3 -12.64 -14.15 -33.27
CA ILE A 3 -12.63 -15.31 -34.20
C ILE A 3 -13.89 -15.33 -35.09
N LEU A 4 -15.07 -15.09 -34.52
CA LEU A 4 -16.33 -15.12 -35.26
C LEU A 4 -16.39 -13.98 -36.28
N LEU A 5 -15.88 -12.80 -35.93
CA LEU A 5 -15.78 -11.66 -36.84
C LEU A 5 -14.82 -11.95 -38.01
N TRP A 6 -13.64 -12.50 -37.73
CA TRP A 6 -12.65 -12.88 -38.73
C TRP A 6 -13.12 -14.04 -39.62
N LEU A 7 -13.83 -15.02 -39.04
CA LEU A 7 -14.51 -16.08 -39.78
C LEU A 7 -15.55 -15.48 -40.74
N PHE A 8 -16.37 -14.54 -40.25
CA PHE A 8 -17.43 -13.91 -41.03
C PHE A 8 -16.86 -13.06 -42.18
N LEU A 9 -15.87 -12.21 -41.90
CA LEU A 9 -15.15 -11.42 -42.90
C LEU A 9 -14.44 -12.32 -43.92
N GLY A 10 -13.78 -13.38 -43.46
CA GLY A 10 -13.04 -14.31 -44.31
C GLY A 10 -13.94 -15.18 -45.19
N ILE A 11 -15.14 -15.53 -44.76
CA ILE A 11 -16.11 -16.30 -45.58
C ILE A 11 -16.85 -15.40 -46.58
N THR A 12 -16.92 -14.08 -46.34
CA THR A 12 -17.68 -13.13 -47.16
C THR A 12 -17.39 -13.24 -48.68
N PRO A 13 -16.14 -13.35 -49.16
CA PRO A 13 -15.86 -13.53 -50.59
C PRO A 13 -16.51 -14.80 -51.19
N SER A 14 -16.47 -15.93 -50.46
CA SER A 14 -17.11 -17.18 -50.88
C SER A 14 -18.64 -17.06 -50.88
N LEU A 15 -19.22 -16.38 -49.88
CA LEU A 15 -20.65 -16.12 -49.82
C LEU A 15 -21.13 -15.23 -50.96
N LEU A 16 -20.39 -14.18 -51.31
CA LEU A 16 -20.71 -13.31 -52.44
C LEU A 16 -20.71 -14.07 -53.77
N ILE A 17 -19.72 -14.93 -54.00
CA ILE A 17 -19.67 -15.80 -55.18
C ILE A 17 -20.85 -16.78 -55.19
N TYR A 18 -21.19 -17.35 -54.03
CA TYR A 18 -22.31 -18.26 -53.89
C TYR A 18 -23.66 -17.57 -54.20
N PHE A 19 -23.92 -16.41 -53.61
CA PHE A 19 -25.15 -15.66 -53.83
C PHE A 19 -25.27 -15.12 -55.26
N TYR A 20 -24.17 -14.62 -55.84
CA TYR A 20 -24.17 -14.15 -57.24
C TYR A 20 -24.43 -15.28 -58.26
N HIS A 21 -24.21 -16.53 -57.88
CA HIS A 21 -24.38 -17.69 -58.76
C HIS A 21 -25.39 -18.72 -58.22
N GLN A 22 -26.29 -18.29 -57.33
CA GLN A 22 -27.17 -19.17 -56.55
C GLN A 22 -28.03 -20.11 -57.41
N GLU A 23 -28.66 -19.62 -58.48
CA GLU A 23 -29.49 -20.44 -59.38
C GLU A 23 -28.72 -21.55 -60.11
N ARG A 24 -27.44 -21.30 -60.40
CA ARG A 24 -26.59 -22.26 -61.10
C ARG A 24 -26.00 -23.28 -60.12
N LEU A 25 -25.56 -22.80 -58.96
CA LEU A 25 -24.99 -23.62 -57.90
C LEU A 25 -26.05 -24.52 -57.25
N SER A 26 -27.31 -24.07 -57.14
CA SER A 26 -28.43 -24.90 -56.67
C SER A 26 -28.75 -26.08 -57.59
N LYS A 27 -28.44 -25.93 -58.89
CA LYS A 27 -28.49 -27.02 -59.89
C LYS A 27 -27.21 -27.87 -59.92
N ARG A 28 -26.29 -27.69 -58.96
CA ARG A 28 -25.01 -28.42 -58.81
C ARG A 28 -24.01 -28.21 -59.96
N ILE A 29 -24.11 -27.09 -60.68
CA ILE A 29 -23.21 -26.77 -61.80
C ILE A 29 -22.11 -25.79 -61.33
N LEU A 30 -20.94 -26.33 -61.02
CA LEU A 30 -19.75 -25.58 -60.56
C LEU A 30 -18.77 -25.35 -61.71
N LYS A 31 -18.36 -24.09 -61.94
CA LYS A 31 -17.30 -23.76 -62.90
C LYS A 31 -15.91 -24.03 -62.28
N LEU A 32 -14.92 -24.26 -63.14
CA LEU A 32 -13.54 -24.54 -62.72
C LEU A 32 -12.99 -23.49 -61.73
N ARG A 33 -13.29 -22.21 -61.97
CA ARG A 33 -12.91 -21.11 -61.07
C ARG A 33 -13.53 -21.18 -59.68
N GLU A 34 -14.78 -21.61 -59.53
CA GLU A 34 -15.42 -21.76 -58.21
C GLU A 34 -14.89 -22.99 -57.46
N LYS A 35 -14.57 -24.06 -58.20
CA LYS A 35 -13.92 -25.25 -57.65
C LYS A 35 -12.53 -24.95 -57.07
N ILE A 36 -11.91 -23.84 -57.48
CA ILE A 36 -10.59 -23.41 -56.99
C ILE A 36 -10.75 -22.33 -55.91
N ILE A 37 -11.51 -21.26 -56.20
CA ILE A 37 -11.59 -20.08 -55.34
C ILE A 37 -12.30 -20.38 -54.01
N ILE A 38 -13.39 -21.16 -54.01
CA ILE A 38 -14.13 -21.43 -52.77
C ILE A 38 -13.28 -22.28 -51.79
N PRO A 39 -12.67 -23.41 -52.20
CA PRO A 39 -11.76 -24.15 -51.32
C PRO A 39 -10.52 -23.36 -50.93
N LEU A 40 -9.95 -22.58 -51.85
CA LEU A 40 -8.77 -21.75 -51.57
C LEU A 40 -9.06 -20.69 -50.50
N ASN A 41 -10.21 -20.02 -50.57
CA ASN A 41 -10.61 -19.04 -49.56
C ASN A 41 -10.79 -19.69 -48.18
N ILE A 42 -11.33 -20.91 -48.12
CA ILE A 42 -11.43 -21.68 -46.87
C ILE A 42 -10.04 -22.05 -46.34
N ILE A 43 -9.12 -22.50 -47.20
CA ILE A 43 -7.75 -22.83 -46.79
C ILE A 43 -7.02 -21.60 -46.26
N ILE A 44 -7.12 -20.46 -46.95
CA ILE A 44 -6.52 -19.19 -46.51
C ILE A 44 -7.12 -18.76 -45.17
N LEU A 45 -8.44 -18.90 -44.99
CA LEU A 45 -9.09 -18.60 -43.73
C LEU A 45 -8.61 -19.51 -42.60
N ILE A 46 -8.48 -20.82 -42.84
CA ILE A 46 -7.94 -21.77 -41.85
C ILE A 46 -6.50 -21.39 -41.48
N ILE A 47 -5.65 -21.04 -42.45
CA ILE A 47 -4.27 -20.59 -42.21
C ILE A 47 -4.27 -19.29 -41.40
N ALA A 48 -5.07 -18.30 -41.80
CA ALA A 48 -5.16 -17.01 -41.10
C ALA A 48 -5.69 -17.18 -39.67
N LEU A 49 -6.68 -18.04 -39.46
CA LEU A 49 -7.19 -18.36 -38.12
C LEU A 49 -6.16 -19.14 -37.31
N TYR A 50 -5.46 -20.10 -37.90
CA TYR A 50 -4.43 -20.88 -37.21
C TYR A 50 -3.23 -20.02 -36.79
N PHE A 51 -2.73 -19.15 -37.66
CA PHE A 51 -1.60 -18.27 -37.29
C PHE A 51 -2.03 -17.05 -36.46
N GLY A 52 -3.24 -16.53 -36.70
CA GLY A 52 -3.77 -15.38 -35.95
C GLY A 52 -4.31 -15.75 -34.57
N PHE A 53 -4.81 -16.98 -34.41
CA PHE A 53 -5.52 -17.41 -33.20
C PHE A 53 -5.11 -18.78 -32.64
N GLY A 54 -4.24 -19.54 -33.31
CA GLY A 54 -3.86 -20.90 -32.88
C GLY A 54 -3.02 -20.94 -31.60
N ASN A 55 -2.41 -19.82 -31.21
CA ASN A 55 -1.70 -19.66 -29.94
C ASN A 55 -2.51 -18.87 -28.90
N SER A 56 -3.68 -18.33 -29.26
CA SER A 56 -4.46 -17.51 -28.36
C SER A 56 -5.55 -18.36 -27.72
N ASP A 57 -5.56 -18.35 -26.40
CA ASP A 57 -6.36 -19.23 -25.57
C ASP A 57 -7.81 -18.70 -25.44
N LEU A 58 -8.50 -18.65 -26.59
CA LEU A 58 -9.71 -17.85 -26.85
C LEU A 58 -11.01 -18.42 -26.27
N GLY A 59 -10.91 -19.38 -25.36
CA GLY A 59 -12.07 -19.99 -24.72
C GLY A 59 -11.79 -20.78 -23.45
N ALA A 60 -10.53 -20.99 -23.06
CA ALA A 60 -10.26 -21.59 -21.76
C ALA A 60 -10.59 -20.56 -20.67
N THR A 61 -11.44 -20.96 -19.73
CA THR A 61 -11.73 -20.21 -18.51
C THR A 61 -10.61 -20.31 -17.49
N THR A 62 -9.61 -21.15 -17.77
CA THR A 62 -8.47 -21.42 -16.91
C THR A 62 -7.16 -21.13 -17.62
N LYS A 63 -6.08 -21.01 -16.84
CA LYS A 63 -4.70 -20.94 -17.31
C LYS A 63 -3.79 -21.73 -16.38
N GLU A 64 -2.66 -22.20 -16.91
CA GLU A 64 -1.60 -22.80 -16.10
C GLU A 64 -0.62 -21.72 -15.64
N ILE A 65 -0.25 -21.78 -14.36
CA ILE A 65 0.82 -20.97 -13.76
C ILE A 65 1.94 -21.90 -13.33
N GLN A 66 3.19 -21.50 -13.57
CA GLN A 66 4.36 -22.24 -13.11
C GLN A 66 5.04 -21.46 -11.99
N TYR A 67 5.38 -22.14 -10.91
CA TYR A 67 6.08 -21.54 -9.78
C TYR A 67 7.07 -22.52 -9.15
N THR A 68 8.03 -21.98 -8.41
CA THR A 68 8.97 -22.79 -7.64
C THR A 68 8.50 -22.85 -6.19
N ASP A 69 8.38 -24.05 -5.62
CA ASP A 69 7.98 -24.22 -4.23
C ASP A 69 9.14 -23.98 -3.24
N GLU A 70 8.84 -24.09 -1.94
CA GLU A 70 9.82 -23.89 -0.86
C GLU A 70 11.02 -24.86 -0.92
N GLN A 71 10.90 -25.97 -1.66
CA GLN A 71 11.98 -26.95 -1.85
C GLN A 71 12.80 -26.68 -3.11
N GLY A 72 12.51 -25.61 -3.84
CA GLY A 72 13.17 -25.30 -5.11
C GLY A 72 12.63 -26.13 -6.28
N LEU A 73 11.47 -26.79 -6.12
CA LEU A 73 10.88 -27.63 -7.16
C LEU A 73 9.86 -26.84 -7.98
N ALA A 74 9.97 -26.93 -9.30
CA ALA A 74 8.98 -26.36 -10.20
C ALA A 74 7.65 -27.14 -10.08
N LYS A 75 6.57 -26.41 -9.81
CA LYS A 75 5.18 -26.87 -9.80
C LYS A 75 4.38 -26.09 -10.84
N SER A 76 3.30 -26.73 -11.32
CA SER A 76 2.33 -26.11 -12.22
C SER A 76 0.94 -26.29 -11.63
N GLU A 77 0.15 -25.22 -11.60
CA GLU A 77 -1.22 -25.23 -11.09
C GLU A 77 -2.17 -24.62 -12.12
N THR A 78 -3.39 -25.14 -12.18
CA THR A 78 -4.45 -24.60 -13.05
C THR A 78 -5.33 -23.66 -12.24
N ILE A 79 -5.46 -22.41 -12.68
CA ILE A 79 -6.29 -21.40 -12.03
C ILE A 79 -7.34 -20.83 -12.97
N THR A 80 -8.44 -20.32 -12.41
CA THR A 80 -9.44 -19.56 -13.17
C THR A 80 -8.85 -18.22 -13.59
N LYS A 81 -8.98 -17.89 -14.88
CA LYS A 81 -8.61 -16.59 -15.43
C LYS A 81 -9.49 -15.49 -14.81
N GLU A 82 -8.89 -14.34 -14.59
CA GLU A 82 -9.50 -13.22 -13.86
C GLU A 82 -10.85 -12.81 -14.44
N GLU A 83 -10.94 -12.68 -15.76
CA GLU A 83 -12.16 -12.27 -16.48
C GLU A 83 -13.31 -13.30 -16.40
N PHE A 84 -13.05 -14.50 -15.86
CA PHE A 84 -14.04 -15.54 -15.63
C PHE A 84 -14.30 -15.82 -14.14
N ARG A 85 -13.66 -15.06 -13.23
CA ARG A 85 -13.98 -15.15 -11.80
C ARG A 85 -15.38 -14.58 -11.54
N ILE A 86 -16.08 -15.20 -10.60
CA ILE A 86 -17.41 -14.75 -10.18
C ILE A 86 -17.21 -13.65 -9.14
N GLY A 87 -17.61 -12.42 -9.46
CA GLY A 87 -17.63 -11.34 -8.49
C GLY A 87 -18.66 -11.60 -7.39
N VAL A 88 -18.25 -11.42 -6.13
CA VAL A 88 -19.08 -11.66 -4.94
C VAL A 88 -19.04 -10.41 -4.05
N PRO A 89 -19.82 -9.35 -4.36
CA PRO A 89 -19.91 -8.19 -3.49
C PRO A 89 -20.58 -8.58 -2.17
N ILE A 90 -19.92 -8.31 -1.05
CA ILE A 90 -20.38 -8.61 0.31
C ILE A 90 -20.59 -7.29 1.03
N TYR A 91 -21.74 -7.12 1.67
CA TYR A 91 -22.05 -5.89 2.39
C TYR A 91 -22.38 -6.13 3.87
N GLY A 92 -22.40 -5.04 4.64
CA GLY A 92 -22.65 -5.08 6.08
C GLY A 92 -23.97 -5.77 6.45
N PHE A 93 -23.89 -6.62 7.48
CA PHE A 93 -25.00 -7.38 8.04
C PHE A 93 -25.75 -6.55 9.10
N LYS A 94 -27.07 -6.63 9.13
CA LYS A 94 -27.89 -5.86 10.08
C LYS A 94 -27.94 -6.53 11.45
N ASN A 95 -27.48 -5.83 12.49
CA ASN A 95 -27.72 -6.22 13.88
C ASN A 95 -29.22 -6.08 14.20
N LEU A 96 -29.86 -7.15 14.64
CA LEU A 96 -31.25 -7.16 15.09
C LEU A 96 -31.38 -7.00 16.61
N ASP A 97 -30.27 -7.11 17.35
CA ASP A 97 -30.25 -6.90 18.79
C ASP A 97 -30.30 -5.43 19.16
N LYS A 98 -30.84 -5.16 20.36
CA LYS A 98 -30.78 -3.83 20.98
C LYS A 98 -29.41 -3.55 21.60
N ASP A 99 -28.69 -4.61 21.98
CA ASP A 99 -27.34 -4.49 22.53
C ASP A 99 -26.35 -4.15 21.41
N LYS A 100 -25.59 -3.08 21.64
CA LYS A 100 -24.56 -2.60 20.72
C LYS A 100 -23.20 -3.26 20.95
N SER A 101 -23.05 -4.10 21.97
CA SER A 101 -21.80 -4.85 22.22
C SER A 101 -21.35 -5.67 21.00
N LEU A 102 -22.30 -6.12 20.19
CA LEU A 102 -22.10 -6.89 18.96
C LEU A 102 -22.15 -6.05 17.68
N ASP A 103 -22.24 -4.71 17.75
CA ASP A 103 -22.35 -3.87 16.55
C ASP A 103 -21.13 -3.99 15.61
N TRP A 104 -19.98 -4.41 16.14
CA TRP A 104 -18.79 -4.67 15.32
C TRP A 104 -18.99 -5.80 14.30
N LEU A 105 -19.85 -6.79 14.60
CA LEU A 105 -20.17 -7.90 13.69
C LEU A 105 -20.90 -7.46 12.42
N ARG A 106 -21.50 -6.26 12.43
CA ARG A 106 -22.09 -5.63 11.24
C ARG A 106 -21.14 -5.63 10.07
N TYR A 107 -19.87 -5.31 10.32
CA TYR A 107 -18.82 -5.35 9.32
C TYR A 107 -17.93 -6.58 9.48
N GLY A 108 -17.80 -7.09 10.71
CA GLY A 108 -16.97 -8.25 11.00
C GLY A 108 -17.39 -9.50 10.23
N ILE A 109 -18.69 -9.82 10.14
CA ILE A 109 -19.17 -10.97 9.37
C ILE A 109 -18.75 -10.83 7.90
N GLY A 110 -19.01 -9.68 7.27
CA GLY A 110 -18.68 -9.47 5.86
C GLY A 110 -17.18 -9.56 5.56
N ARG A 111 -16.33 -9.02 6.44
CA ARG A 111 -14.87 -9.14 6.32
C ARG A 111 -14.36 -10.57 6.53
N LEU A 112 -14.95 -11.32 7.46
CA LEU A 112 -14.59 -12.73 7.66
C LEU A 112 -14.99 -13.58 6.44
N LEU A 113 -16.17 -13.33 5.88
CA LEU A 113 -16.60 -13.98 4.63
C LEU A 113 -15.66 -13.65 3.47
N GLU A 114 -15.20 -12.40 3.36
CA GLU A 114 -14.23 -12.00 2.33
C GLU A 114 -12.89 -12.75 2.47
N GLU A 115 -12.30 -12.79 3.67
CA GLU A 115 -11.04 -13.49 3.93
C GLU A 115 -11.14 -14.99 3.60
N ASP A 116 -12.26 -15.63 3.96
CA ASP A 116 -12.49 -17.04 3.73
C ASP A 116 -12.78 -17.36 2.25
N LEU A 117 -13.66 -16.58 1.60
CA LEU A 117 -13.94 -16.76 0.17
C LEU A 117 -12.73 -16.47 -0.72
N HIS A 118 -11.77 -15.65 -0.27
CA HIS A 118 -10.53 -15.41 -1.00
C HIS A 118 -9.68 -16.68 -1.20
N GLN A 119 -9.90 -17.75 -0.43
CA GLN A 119 -9.25 -19.04 -0.65
C GLN A 119 -9.60 -19.65 -2.02
N ASN A 120 -10.81 -19.38 -2.53
CA ASN A 120 -11.27 -19.87 -3.83
C ASN A 120 -10.95 -18.89 -4.97
N LYS A 121 -9.97 -19.22 -5.82
CA LYS A 121 -9.55 -18.35 -6.95
C LYS A 121 -10.49 -18.31 -8.15
N SER A 122 -11.67 -18.93 -8.02
CA SER A 122 -12.76 -18.73 -8.98
C SER A 122 -13.74 -17.67 -8.54
N LEU A 123 -13.60 -17.17 -7.32
CA LEU A 123 -14.41 -16.09 -6.76
C LEU A 123 -13.55 -14.82 -6.65
N SER A 124 -14.21 -13.68 -6.74
CA SER A 124 -13.63 -12.36 -6.47
C SER A 124 -14.51 -11.67 -5.41
N PRO A 125 -14.37 -12.05 -4.13
CA PRO A 125 -15.08 -11.39 -3.05
C PRO A 125 -14.57 -9.96 -2.89
N ASP A 126 -15.48 -9.04 -2.56
CA ASP A 126 -15.15 -7.64 -2.24
C ASP A 126 -16.11 -7.14 -1.17
N PHE A 127 -15.57 -6.61 -0.07
CA PHE A 127 -16.37 -6.14 1.06
C PHE A 127 -16.62 -4.63 1.05
N GLY A 128 -17.90 -4.26 1.02
CA GLY A 128 -18.40 -2.89 1.18
C GLY A 128 -19.04 -2.61 2.54
N PHE A 129 -18.68 -1.49 3.17
CA PHE A 129 -19.24 -1.06 4.48
C PHE A 129 -20.72 -0.60 4.42
N TYR A 130 -21.34 -0.58 3.25
CA TYR A 130 -22.69 -0.06 3.06
C TYR A 130 -23.75 -0.96 3.68
N THR A 131 -24.78 -0.34 4.27
CA THR A 131 -25.90 -1.06 4.90
C THR A 131 -27.25 -0.74 4.27
N ASN A 132 -27.36 0.41 3.59
CA ASN A 132 -28.58 0.84 2.90
C ASN A 132 -28.72 0.13 1.55
N THR A 133 -29.93 -0.37 1.28
CA THR A 133 -30.23 -1.13 0.05
C THR A 133 -29.95 -0.36 -1.23
N SER A 134 -30.21 0.95 -1.26
CA SER A 134 -30.04 1.76 -2.48
C SER A 134 -28.58 1.81 -2.94
N THR A 135 -27.62 2.04 -2.03
CA THR A 135 -26.20 2.10 -2.39
C THR A 135 -25.65 0.72 -2.73
N LYS A 136 -26.08 -0.33 -2.01
CA LYS A 136 -25.71 -1.72 -2.37
C LYS A 136 -26.13 -2.05 -3.81
N ILE A 137 -27.33 -1.68 -4.22
CA ILE A 137 -27.84 -1.86 -5.59
C ILE A 137 -27.01 -1.03 -6.58
N GLU A 138 -26.80 0.25 -6.27
CA GLU A 138 -26.04 1.16 -7.12
C GLU A 138 -24.63 0.62 -7.43
N GLU A 139 -23.89 0.18 -6.42
CA GLU A 139 -22.53 -0.34 -6.60
C GLU A 139 -22.51 -1.73 -7.23
N SER A 140 -23.31 -2.68 -6.73
CA SER A 140 -23.28 -4.06 -7.24
C SER A 140 -23.81 -4.21 -8.66
N SER A 141 -24.82 -3.42 -9.06
CA SER A 141 -25.49 -3.58 -10.36
C SER A 141 -24.64 -3.19 -11.57
N LEU A 142 -23.53 -2.50 -11.35
CA LEU A 142 -22.61 -2.10 -12.42
C LEU A 142 -21.87 -3.30 -13.01
N PHE A 143 -21.48 -4.26 -12.17
CA PHE A 143 -20.55 -5.33 -12.55
C PHE A 143 -20.99 -6.74 -12.12
N ASN A 144 -22.02 -6.86 -11.27
CA ASN A 144 -22.39 -8.13 -10.67
C ASN A 144 -23.90 -8.41 -10.78
N ASP A 145 -24.25 -9.68 -11.02
CA ASP A 145 -25.65 -10.12 -11.08
C ASP A 145 -26.32 -10.21 -9.70
N PHE A 146 -25.50 -10.40 -8.66
CA PHE A 146 -25.95 -10.51 -7.28
C PHE A 146 -24.99 -9.83 -6.29
N TYR A 147 -25.46 -9.70 -5.06
CA TYR A 147 -24.63 -9.38 -3.90
C TYR A 147 -25.08 -10.17 -2.66
N ILE A 148 -24.21 -10.22 -1.66
CA ILE A 148 -24.43 -10.86 -0.37
C ILE A 148 -24.62 -9.80 0.71
N ASP A 149 -25.67 -9.94 1.51
CA ASP A 149 -25.81 -9.24 2.79
C ASP A 149 -26.57 -10.12 3.79
N GLY A 150 -26.88 -9.59 4.97
CA GLY A 150 -27.54 -10.41 5.97
C GLY A 150 -28.08 -9.65 7.16
N SER A 151 -28.51 -10.43 8.14
CA SER A 151 -28.91 -9.97 9.46
C SER A 151 -28.43 -10.95 10.52
N TYR A 152 -28.15 -10.47 11.72
CA TYR A 152 -27.72 -11.32 12.83
C TYR A 152 -28.33 -10.88 14.15
N LYS A 153 -28.42 -11.83 15.08
CA LYS A 153 -28.71 -11.60 16.51
C LYS A 153 -28.04 -12.68 17.35
N LYS A 154 -27.94 -12.46 18.64
CA LYS A 154 -27.45 -13.43 19.62
C LYS A 154 -28.51 -13.70 20.69
N ASP A 155 -29.00 -14.94 20.74
CA ASP A 155 -29.95 -15.40 21.76
C ASP A 155 -29.20 -16.31 22.76
N GLY A 156 -28.87 -15.77 23.93
CA GLY A 156 -28.01 -16.46 24.89
C GLY A 156 -26.59 -16.64 24.34
N ASP A 157 -26.13 -17.89 24.23
CA ASP A 157 -24.82 -18.21 23.67
C ASP A 157 -24.85 -18.40 22.14
N ASN A 158 -26.03 -18.56 21.54
CA ASN A 158 -26.17 -18.88 20.13
C ASN A 158 -26.27 -17.62 19.26
N TYR A 159 -25.46 -17.58 18.21
CA TYR A 159 -25.62 -16.67 17.09
C TYR A 159 -26.69 -17.20 16.14
N HIS A 160 -27.50 -16.29 15.61
CA HIS A 160 -28.45 -16.56 14.55
C HIS A 160 -28.15 -15.59 13.40
N ILE A 161 -27.56 -16.10 12.32
CA ILE A 161 -27.13 -15.30 11.17
C ILE A 161 -27.96 -15.71 9.95
N THR A 162 -28.68 -14.77 9.35
CA THR A 162 -29.34 -14.97 8.07
C THR A 162 -28.51 -14.33 6.98
N ALA A 163 -28.04 -15.14 6.02
CA ALA A 163 -27.38 -14.65 4.82
C ALA A 163 -28.38 -14.61 3.65
N TYR A 164 -28.31 -13.54 2.85
CA TYR A 164 -29.14 -13.34 1.66
C TYR A 164 -28.25 -13.24 0.43
N LYS A 165 -28.56 -14.01 -0.61
CA LYS A 165 -28.14 -13.71 -1.98
C LYS A 165 -29.23 -12.85 -2.61
N ARG A 166 -28.90 -11.61 -2.98
CA ARG A 166 -29.85 -10.66 -3.57
C ARG A 166 -29.49 -10.36 -5.01
N LYS A 167 -30.49 -10.09 -5.83
CA LYS A 167 -30.30 -9.61 -7.20
C LYS A 167 -29.79 -8.17 -7.17
N SER A 168 -28.66 -7.89 -7.81
CA SER A 168 -28.02 -6.56 -7.75
C SER A 168 -28.90 -5.45 -8.28
N THR A 169 -29.72 -5.70 -9.30
CA THR A 169 -30.50 -4.64 -9.95
C THR A 169 -31.69 -4.13 -9.16
N ASN A 170 -32.17 -4.88 -8.15
CA ASN A 170 -33.37 -4.50 -7.40
C ASN A 170 -33.44 -4.98 -5.95
N GLY A 171 -32.38 -5.64 -5.45
CA GLY A 171 -32.30 -6.12 -4.06
C GLY A 171 -33.24 -7.30 -3.73
N LYS A 172 -33.92 -7.89 -4.73
CA LYS A 172 -34.80 -9.05 -4.53
C LYS A 172 -33.99 -10.23 -4.01
N ILE A 173 -34.47 -10.87 -2.94
CA ILE A 173 -33.87 -12.09 -2.40
C ILE A 173 -34.01 -13.20 -3.45
N LEU A 174 -32.88 -13.75 -3.87
CA LEU A 174 -32.77 -14.91 -4.75
C LEU A 174 -32.67 -16.20 -3.93
N LYS A 175 -31.88 -16.14 -2.85
CA LYS A 175 -31.68 -17.22 -1.88
C LYS A 175 -31.49 -16.62 -0.49
N GLU A 176 -31.92 -17.35 0.52
CA GLU A 176 -31.68 -17.01 1.92
C GLU A 176 -31.52 -18.28 2.74
N GLN A 177 -30.71 -18.21 3.78
CA GLN A 177 -30.51 -19.31 4.72
C GLN A 177 -30.22 -18.75 6.12
N LEU A 178 -30.81 -19.37 7.14
CA LEU A 178 -30.54 -19.09 8.55
C LEU A 178 -29.54 -20.12 9.06
N PHE A 179 -28.44 -19.63 9.61
CA PHE A 179 -27.37 -20.38 10.27
C PHE A 179 -27.47 -20.13 11.77
N SER A 180 -27.26 -21.15 12.59
CA SER A 180 -27.41 -21.03 14.05
C SER A 180 -26.43 -21.92 14.79
N GLY A 181 -25.72 -21.36 15.75
CA GLY A 181 -24.69 -22.06 16.52
C GLY A 181 -24.06 -21.20 17.59
N SER A 182 -23.36 -21.81 18.53
CA SER A 182 -22.69 -21.12 19.65
C SER A 182 -21.35 -20.50 19.26
N ASP A 183 -20.72 -21.02 18.20
CA ASP A 183 -19.45 -20.54 17.68
C ASP A 183 -19.67 -19.76 16.38
N LEU A 184 -19.04 -18.59 16.28
CA LEU A 184 -19.17 -17.71 15.13
C LEU A 184 -18.41 -18.27 13.93
N LEU A 185 -17.21 -18.83 14.13
CA LEU A 185 -16.30 -19.16 13.03
C LEU A 185 -16.79 -20.31 12.16
N PRO A 186 -17.28 -21.44 12.73
CA PRO A 186 -17.92 -22.48 11.92
C PRO A 186 -19.16 -21.98 11.17
N LEU A 187 -19.90 -21.00 11.72
CA LEU A 187 -21.03 -20.40 11.00
C LEU A 187 -20.56 -19.57 9.80
N ILE A 188 -19.39 -18.92 9.88
CA ILE A 188 -18.80 -18.23 8.72
C ILE A 188 -18.47 -19.24 7.63
N ASP A 189 -17.81 -20.36 7.96
CA ASP A 189 -17.49 -21.43 7.01
C ASP A 189 -18.78 -22.00 6.35
N GLU A 190 -19.85 -22.22 7.13
CA GLU A 190 -21.14 -22.67 6.56
C GLU A 190 -21.75 -21.63 5.62
N ILE A 191 -21.61 -20.33 5.93
CA ILE A 191 -22.11 -19.25 5.08
C ILE A 191 -21.28 -19.13 3.80
N THR A 192 -19.96 -19.30 3.83
CA THR A 192 -19.11 -19.25 2.63
C THR A 192 -19.37 -20.43 1.70
N VAL A 193 -19.64 -21.62 2.25
CA VAL A 193 -20.16 -22.76 1.46
C VAL A 193 -21.47 -22.40 0.79
N PHE A 194 -22.44 -21.84 1.52
CA PHE A 194 -23.71 -21.38 0.95
C PHE A 194 -23.50 -20.34 -0.16
N ILE A 195 -22.62 -19.36 0.04
CA ILE A 195 -22.32 -18.35 -0.97
C ILE A 195 -21.71 -19.01 -2.21
N THR A 196 -20.73 -19.90 -2.04
CA THR A 196 -20.03 -20.59 -3.13
C THR A 196 -20.99 -21.44 -3.95
N GLU A 197 -21.79 -22.31 -3.32
CA GLU A 197 -22.77 -23.16 -3.99
C GLU A 197 -23.85 -22.36 -4.73
N ASN A 198 -24.19 -21.18 -4.20
CA ASN A 198 -25.21 -20.33 -4.79
C ASN A 198 -24.61 -19.25 -5.72
N SER A 199 -23.30 -19.14 -5.88
CA SER A 199 -22.63 -18.14 -6.74
C SER A 199 -22.75 -18.48 -8.23
N GLY A 200 -22.97 -19.75 -8.55
CA GLY A 200 -22.88 -20.29 -9.92
C GLY A 200 -21.55 -20.98 -10.21
N PHE A 201 -20.65 -21.04 -9.24
CA PHE A 201 -19.41 -21.83 -9.33
C PHE A 201 -19.72 -23.32 -9.48
N THR A 202 -19.01 -24.00 -10.39
CA THR A 202 -19.06 -25.45 -10.55
C THR A 202 -17.65 -26.00 -10.35
N GLU A 203 -17.43 -26.68 -9.23
CA GLU A 203 -16.14 -27.28 -8.92
C GLU A 203 -15.83 -28.41 -9.92
N THR A 204 -14.58 -28.46 -10.38
CA THR A 204 -14.07 -29.53 -11.24
C THR A 204 -12.83 -30.15 -10.62
N LYS A 205 -12.46 -31.37 -11.02
CA LYS A 205 -11.24 -32.04 -10.49
C LYS A 205 -9.96 -31.21 -10.67
N GLN A 206 -9.93 -30.30 -11.65
CA GLN A 206 -8.79 -29.43 -11.96
C GLN A 206 -8.86 -28.08 -11.23
N LEU A 207 -10.02 -27.69 -10.71
CA LEU A 207 -10.26 -26.44 -9.98
C LEU A 207 -10.73 -26.76 -8.56
N ARG A 208 -9.88 -27.49 -7.82
CA ARG A 208 -10.12 -27.81 -6.42
C ARG A 208 -9.17 -26.98 -5.57
N TYR A 209 -9.72 -25.97 -4.90
CA TYR A 209 -8.99 -25.15 -3.95
C TYR A 209 -9.07 -25.79 -2.57
N LEU A 210 -7.99 -25.70 -1.81
CA LEU A 210 -8.00 -26.13 -0.41
C LEU A 210 -8.71 -25.06 0.40
N ASP A 211 -9.81 -25.46 1.03
CA ASP A 211 -10.65 -24.61 1.86
C ASP A 211 -10.32 -24.90 3.32
N TYR A 212 -9.45 -24.09 3.91
CA TYR A 212 -9.10 -24.21 5.31
C TYR A 212 -10.22 -23.62 6.16
N PRO A 213 -10.62 -24.27 7.27
CA PRO A 213 -11.52 -23.65 8.24
C PRO A 213 -10.99 -22.28 8.68
N ILE A 214 -11.85 -21.27 8.77
CA ILE A 214 -11.42 -19.90 9.02
C ILE A 214 -10.61 -19.74 10.31
N ASN A 215 -10.90 -20.57 11.32
CA ASN A 215 -10.20 -20.54 12.60
C ASN A 215 -8.74 -21.06 12.52
N GLU A 216 -8.41 -21.91 11.54
CA GLU A 216 -7.05 -22.42 11.37
C GLU A 216 -6.08 -21.30 10.95
N PHE A 217 -6.49 -20.46 10.00
CA PHE A 217 -5.64 -19.41 9.44
C PHE A 217 -5.85 -18.03 10.03
N MET A 218 -7.00 -17.79 10.66
CA MET A 218 -7.20 -16.60 11.48
C MET A 218 -6.75 -16.85 12.92
N SER A 219 -7.70 -16.96 13.86
CA SER A 219 -7.46 -17.16 15.29
C SER A 219 -8.71 -17.76 15.92
N ASP A 220 -8.56 -18.66 16.88
CA ASP A 220 -9.69 -19.19 17.67
C ASP A 220 -10.24 -18.15 18.68
N SER A 221 -9.49 -17.07 18.94
CA SER A 221 -9.92 -15.97 19.82
C SER A 221 -10.74 -14.93 19.06
N ILE A 222 -12.03 -14.85 19.39
CA ILE A 222 -12.95 -13.81 18.88
C ILE A 222 -12.46 -12.40 19.24
N ASP A 223 -11.85 -12.23 20.42
CA ASP A 223 -11.30 -10.94 20.82
C ASP A 223 -10.10 -10.54 19.95
N ALA A 224 -9.22 -11.48 19.61
CA ALA A 224 -8.11 -11.21 18.70
C ALA A 224 -8.61 -10.86 17.29
N ILE A 225 -9.61 -11.60 16.78
CA ILE A 225 -10.26 -11.32 15.48
C ILE A 225 -10.88 -9.93 15.47
N LYS A 226 -11.60 -9.56 16.53
CA LYS A 226 -12.21 -8.24 16.65
C LYS A 226 -11.16 -7.13 16.56
N GLU A 227 -10.02 -7.30 17.23
CA GLU A 227 -8.91 -6.34 17.15
C GLU A 227 -8.27 -6.31 15.75
N TYR A 228 -8.07 -7.47 15.10
CA TYR A 228 -7.60 -7.56 13.72
C TYR A 228 -8.53 -6.79 12.75
N LEU A 229 -9.84 -7.00 12.86
CA LEU A 229 -10.84 -6.35 12.02
C LEU A 229 -10.97 -4.83 12.29
N ASN A 230 -10.57 -4.37 13.47
CA ASN A 230 -10.45 -2.94 13.77
C ASN A 230 -9.11 -2.33 13.30
N GLY A 231 -8.21 -3.13 12.73
CA GLY A 231 -6.87 -2.70 12.32
C GLY A 231 -5.86 -2.57 13.47
N ASN A 232 -6.18 -3.12 14.65
CA ASN A 232 -5.34 -3.12 15.84
C ASN A 232 -4.47 -4.38 15.91
N TYR A 233 -3.68 -4.62 14.86
CA TYR A 233 -2.93 -5.88 14.68
C TYR A 233 -1.99 -6.20 15.86
N SER A 234 -1.35 -5.18 16.45
CA SER A 234 -0.53 -5.35 17.65
C SER A 234 -1.31 -6.00 18.81
N LYS A 235 -2.54 -5.54 19.07
CA LYS A 235 -3.35 -6.10 20.14
C LYS A 235 -3.86 -7.50 19.79
N ALA A 236 -4.19 -7.72 18.52
CA ALA A 236 -4.58 -9.05 18.03
C ALA A 236 -3.48 -10.08 18.29
N VAL A 237 -2.22 -9.79 17.95
CA VAL A 237 -1.09 -10.71 18.16
C VAL A 237 -0.65 -10.82 19.62
N THR A 238 -0.96 -9.84 20.47
CA THR A 238 -0.79 -9.94 21.93
C THR A 238 -1.81 -10.90 22.55
N ILE A 239 -3.05 -10.91 22.04
CA ILE A 239 -4.11 -11.83 22.48
C ILE A 239 -3.84 -13.25 21.96
N ASP A 240 -3.50 -13.40 20.67
CA ASP A 240 -3.10 -14.68 20.07
C ASP A 240 -1.74 -14.55 19.35
N LYS A 241 -0.71 -15.09 19.99
CA LYS A 241 0.67 -15.07 19.51
C LYS A 241 0.93 -15.93 18.27
N ASN A 242 -0.05 -16.70 17.82
CA ASN A 242 0.08 -17.54 16.63
C ASN A 242 -0.81 -17.04 15.48
N PHE A 243 -1.43 -15.86 15.61
CA PHE A 243 -2.31 -15.27 14.60
C PHE A 243 -1.49 -14.73 13.41
N ALA A 244 -1.05 -15.65 12.54
CA ALA A 244 -0.13 -15.40 11.43
C ALA A 244 -0.59 -14.27 10.50
N LEU A 245 -1.89 -14.21 10.18
CA LEU A 245 -2.45 -13.19 9.30
C LEU A 245 -2.35 -11.79 9.92
N ALA A 246 -2.54 -11.68 11.24
CA ALA A 246 -2.37 -10.42 11.94
C ALA A 246 -0.90 -9.97 11.95
N TYR A 247 0.08 -10.88 12.08
CA TYR A 247 1.49 -10.54 11.92
C TYR A 247 1.81 -10.05 10.51
N LEU A 248 1.29 -10.72 9.47
CA LEU A 248 1.49 -10.34 8.08
C LEU A 248 0.97 -8.90 7.82
N GLU A 249 -0.28 -8.62 8.17
CA GLU A 249 -0.86 -7.29 7.97
C GLU A 249 -0.17 -6.21 8.82
N TYR A 250 0.31 -6.59 10.01
CA TYR A 250 1.11 -5.69 10.83
C TYR A 250 2.46 -5.37 10.17
N ALA A 251 3.17 -6.38 9.66
CA ALA A 251 4.44 -6.21 8.96
C ALA A 251 4.28 -5.31 7.73
N LYS A 252 3.25 -5.55 6.89
CA LYS A 252 2.92 -4.70 5.73
C LYS A 252 2.72 -3.25 6.12
N ARG A 253 1.89 -2.99 7.15
CA ARG A 253 1.61 -1.63 7.64
C ARG A 253 2.88 -0.96 8.16
N SER A 254 3.67 -1.67 8.96
CA SER A 254 4.92 -1.15 9.56
C SER A 254 5.99 -0.87 8.51
N LEU A 255 6.10 -1.70 7.47
CA LEU A 255 7.02 -1.51 6.34
C LEU A 255 6.66 -0.25 5.54
N ARG A 256 5.39 -0.09 5.16
CA ARG A 256 4.90 1.04 4.34
C ARG A 256 5.21 2.41 4.96
N VAL A 257 5.16 2.51 6.28
CA VAL A 257 5.46 3.76 7.01
C VAL A 257 6.90 3.81 7.55
N SER A 258 7.73 2.82 7.21
CA SER A 258 9.12 2.68 7.66
C SER A 258 9.24 2.87 9.19
N ARG A 259 8.41 2.14 9.94
CA ARG A 259 8.28 2.34 11.40
C ARG A 259 9.61 2.10 12.12
N GLY A 260 10.33 1.05 11.74
CA GLY A 260 11.71 0.74 12.12
C GLY A 260 12.16 -0.59 11.52
N LYS A 261 13.40 -0.71 11.05
CA LYS A 261 13.91 -1.90 10.34
C LYS A 261 13.81 -3.17 11.18
N LEU A 262 14.32 -3.13 12.41
CA LEU A 262 14.30 -4.29 13.31
C LEU A 262 12.89 -4.74 13.68
N GLU A 263 11.96 -3.81 13.84
CA GLU A 263 10.56 -4.13 14.13
C GLU A 263 9.90 -4.80 12.92
N VAL A 264 10.10 -4.25 11.72
CA VAL A 264 9.53 -4.82 10.50
C VAL A 264 10.09 -6.22 10.25
N GLN A 265 11.38 -6.44 10.52
CA GLN A 265 12.02 -7.77 10.47
C GLN A 265 11.41 -8.72 11.49
N ASP A 266 11.33 -8.35 12.78
CA ASP A 266 10.71 -9.19 13.83
C ASP A 266 9.26 -9.56 13.50
N LEU A 267 8.47 -8.63 12.97
CA LEU A 267 7.09 -8.90 12.54
C LEU A 267 7.03 -9.84 11.33
N ALA A 268 7.93 -9.64 10.35
CA ALA A 268 8.02 -10.50 9.17
C ALA A 268 8.48 -11.91 9.54
N ASP A 269 9.45 -12.05 10.44
CA ASP A 269 9.95 -13.33 10.96
C ASP A 269 8.84 -14.07 11.71
N LYS A 270 8.08 -13.40 12.57
CA LYS A 270 6.92 -14.02 13.26
C LYS A 270 5.82 -14.44 12.30
N ALA A 271 5.56 -13.66 11.25
CA ALA A 271 4.65 -14.07 10.18
C ALA A 271 5.19 -15.31 9.45
N PHE A 272 6.50 -15.33 9.18
CA PHE A 272 7.20 -16.42 8.49
C PHE A 272 7.22 -17.72 9.29
N ASP A 273 7.48 -17.65 10.58
CA ASP A 273 7.48 -18.80 11.49
C ASP A 273 6.09 -19.44 11.63
N ASN A 274 5.03 -18.62 11.56
CA ASN A 274 3.64 -19.08 11.63
C ASN A 274 2.98 -19.30 10.27
N ARG A 275 3.72 -19.13 9.15
CA ARG A 275 3.13 -19.09 7.80
C ARG A 275 2.37 -20.36 7.44
N SER A 276 2.76 -21.53 7.94
CA SER A 276 2.11 -22.80 7.61
C SER A 276 0.64 -22.88 8.02
N ARG A 277 0.18 -21.94 8.86
CA ARG A 277 -1.24 -21.79 9.23
C ARG A 277 -2.06 -21.06 8.19
N LEU A 278 -1.41 -20.34 7.27
CA LEU A 278 -2.07 -19.51 6.27
C LEU A 278 -2.39 -20.31 5.00
N PRO A 279 -3.43 -19.92 4.23
CA PRO A 279 -3.63 -20.45 2.88
C PRO A 279 -2.42 -20.15 2.00
N LEU A 280 -2.16 -20.97 0.99
CA LEU A 280 -0.96 -20.90 0.14
C LEU A 280 -0.64 -19.49 -0.37
N GLN A 281 -1.64 -18.73 -0.83
CA GLN A 281 -1.41 -17.36 -1.31
C GLN A 281 -0.86 -16.45 -0.20
N LYS A 282 -1.43 -16.55 1.01
CA LYS A 282 -0.98 -15.76 2.15
C LYS A 282 0.41 -16.19 2.63
N GLN A 283 0.78 -17.46 2.48
CA GLN A 283 2.17 -17.89 2.67
C GLN A 283 3.12 -17.19 1.69
N LEU A 284 2.76 -17.11 0.41
CA LEU A 284 3.55 -16.40 -0.60
C LEU A 284 3.64 -14.90 -0.30
N GLU A 285 2.56 -14.28 0.22
CA GLU A 285 2.61 -12.90 0.73
C GLU A 285 3.59 -12.73 1.90
N VAL A 286 3.69 -13.71 2.79
CA VAL A 286 4.69 -13.70 3.88
C VAL A 286 6.10 -13.73 3.32
N HIS A 287 6.38 -14.54 2.30
CA HIS A 287 7.69 -14.56 1.63
C HIS A 287 8.03 -13.21 1.00
N ILE A 288 7.09 -12.59 0.28
CA ILE A 288 7.26 -11.26 -0.29
C ILE A 288 7.58 -10.25 0.82
N GLN A 289 6.78 -10.25 1.89
CA GLN A 289 6.94 -9.31 3.00
C GLN A 289 8.26 -9.51 3.75
N HIS A 290 8.72 -10.75 3.92
CA HIS A 290 10.02 -11.08 4.49
C HIS A 290 11.15 -10.57 3.58
N ASN A 291 11.12 -10.86 2.28
CA ASN A 291 12.12 -10.35 1.34
C ASN A 291 12.19 -8.82 1.34
N LEU A 292 11.05 -8.13 1.41
CA LEU A 292 11.01 -6.67 1.55
C LEU A 292 11.63 -6.17 2.87
N ALA A 293 11.37 -6.85 3.99
CA ALA A 293 11.94 -6.51 5.29
C ALA A 293 13.48 -6.62 5.34
N TYR A 294 14.03 -7.51 4.52
CA TYR A 294 15.48 -7.71 4.35
C TYR A 294 16.06 -7.00 3.12
N GLU A 295 15.28 -6.18 2.42
CA GLU A 295 15.71 -5.40 1.26
C GLU A 295 16.17 -6.28 0.05
N ASN A 296 15.67 -7.52 -0.03
CA ASN A 296 15.85 -8.44 -1.16
C ASN A 296 14.85 -8.13 -2.29
N PHE A 297 15.00 -6.96 -2.92
CA PHE A 297 13.99 -6.43 -3.85
C PHE A 297 13.83 -7.24 -5.13
N ASP A 298 14.88 -7.88 -5.64
CA ASP A 298 14.80 -8.68 -6.86
C ASP A 298 13.93 -9.93 -6.64
N ASP A 299 14.17 -10.66 -5.54
CA ASP A 299 13.37 -11.83 -5.15
C ASP A 299 11.91 -11.43 -4.87
N ALA A 300 11.71 -10.31 -4.16
CA ALA A 300 10.36 -9.79 -3.92
C ALA A 300 9.65 -9.42 -5.22
N ALA A 301 10.35 -8.80 -6.19
CA ALA A 301 9.76 -8.42 -7.47
C ALA A 301 9.38 -9.62 -8.32
N GLU A 302 10.19 -10.69 -8.32
CA GLU A 302 9.87 -11.94 -9.01
C GLU A 302 8.62 -12.58 -8.43
N GLN A 303 8.56 -12.73 -7.11
CA GLN A 303 7.41 -13.29 -6.41
C GLN A 303 6.14 -12.47 -6.63
N VAL A 304 6.23 -11.14 -6.58
CA VAL A 304 5.09 -10.24 -6.83
C VAL A 304 4.58 -10.36 -8.26
N LYS A 305 5.46 -10.43 -9.27
CA LYS A 305 5.04 -10.60 -10.66
C LYS A 305 4.32 -11.93 -10.87
N LEU A 306 4.83 -13.01 -10.27
CA LEU A 306 4.16 -14.30 -10.29
C LEU A 306 2.77 -14.21 -9.63
N GLN A 307 2.63 -13.51 -8.50
CA GLN A 307 1.32 -13.31 -7.89
C GLN A 307 0.38 -12.47 -8.76
N LEU A 308 0.89 -11.47 -9.49
CA LEU A 308 0.11 -10.68 -10.44
C LEU A 308 -0.29 -11.49 -11.70
N GLU A 309 0.43 -12.57 -12.03
CA GLU A 309 -0.09 -13.52 -13.02
C GLU A 309 -1.33 -14.23 -12.49
N VAL A 310 -1.45 -14.48 -11.18
CA VAL A 310 -2.64 -15.10 -10.58
C VAL A 310 -3.76 -14.08 -10.41
N ASP A 311 -3.45 -12.92 -9.84
CA ASP A 311 -4.39 -11.89 -9.42
C ASP A 311 -3.88 -10.51 -9.89
N PRO A 312 -4.11 -10.17 -11.17
CA PRO A 312 -3.52 -8.98 -11.79
C PRO A 312 -4.06 -7.67 -11.21
N HIS A 313 -5.26 -7.68 -10.64
CA HIS A 313 -5.90 -6.51 -10.04
C HIS A 313 -5.55 -6.33 -8.56
N ASN A 314 -4.80 -7.25 -7.96
CA ASN A 314 -4.45 -7.17 -6.55
C ASN A 314 -3.73 -5.85 -6.22
N SER A 315 -4.39 -5.01 -5.42
CA SER A 315 -3.89 -3.67 -5.12
C SER A 315 -2.60 -3.69 -4.31
N PHE A 316 -2.42 -4.69 -3.43
CA PHE A 316 -1.20 -4.85 -2.64
C PHE A 316 -0.01 -5.21 -3.53
N TYR A 317 -0.12 -6.23 -4.38
CA TYR A 317 0.98 -6.64 -5.26
C TYR A 317 1.40 -5.52 -6.22
N ASN A 318 0.44 -4.82 -6.82
CA ASN A 318 0.73 -3.67 -7.68
C ASN A 318 1.45 -2.55 -6.91
N GLN A 319 1.00 -2.22 -5.69
CA GLN A 319 1.66 -1.20 -4.86
C GLN A 319 3.09 -1.61 -4.46
N VAL A 320 3.32 -2.88 -4.11
CA VAL A 320 4.66 -3.39 -3.81
C VAL A 320 5.56 -3.26 -5.06
N LEU A 321 5.07 -3.67 -6.23
CA LEU A 321 5.84 -3.57 -7.47
C LEU A 321 6.19 -2.11 -7.80
N PHE A 322 5.24 -1.19 -7.66
CA PHE A 322 5.47 0.24 -7.85
C PHE A 322 6.47 0.82 -6.85
N SER A 323 6.45 0.34 -5.60
CA SER A 323 7.45 0.70 -4.60
C SER A 323 8.84 0.19 -4.98
N ILE A 324 8.97 -1.05 -5.44
CA ILE A 324 10.25 -1.61 -5.89
C ILE A 324 10.80 -0.82 -7.08
N TYR A 325 9.94 -0.43 -8.03
CA TYR A 325 10.35 0.46 -9.12
C TYR A 325 10.80 1.83 -8.63
N GLY A 326 10.20 2.35 -7.56
CA GLY A 326 10.67 3.58 -6.91
C GLY A 326 12.05 3.44 -6.28
N GLU A 327 12.26 2.36 -5.51
CA GLU A 327 13.54 2.04 -4.87
C GLU A 327 14.66 1.88 -5.91
N THR A 328 14.36 1.20 -7.02
CA THR A 328 15.31 0.90 -8.10
C THR A 328 15.35 1.96 -9.21
N LYS A 329 14.60 3.06 -9.06
CA LYS A 329 14.48 4.19 -10.02
C LYS A 329 14.08 3.77 -11.44
N GLN A 330 13.18 2.80 -11.56
CA GLN A 330 12.68 2.28 -12.84
C GLN A 330 11.38 3.01 -13.26
N THR A 331 11.49 4.29 -13.61
CA THR A 331 10.33 5.14 -13.96
C THR A 331 9.53 4.62 -15.16
N ASP A 332 10.22 4.15 -16.20
CA ASP A 332 9.58 3.57 -17.38
C ASP A 332 8.73 2.34 -17.05
N LYS A 333 9.24 1.44 -16.20
CA LYS A 333 8.50 0.23 -15.80
C LYS A 333 7.30 0.57 -14.92
N PHE A 334 7.41 1.61 -14.09
CA PHE A 334 6.27 2.10 -13.31
C PHE A 334 5.14 2.60 -14.23
N PHE A 335 5.48 3.33 -15.29
CA PHE A 335 4.53 3.77 -16.29
C PHE A 335 3.92 2.62 -17.09
N GLU A 336 4.75 1.71 -17.63
CA GLU A 336 4.29 0.55 -18.38
C GLU A 336 3.34 -0.32 -17.54
N SER A 337 3.72 -0.62 -16.29
CA SER A 337 2.92 -1.47 -15.41
C SER A 337 1.61 -0.78 -14.99
N SER A 338 1.64 0.54 -14.73
CA SER A 338 0.41 1.29 -14.44
C SER A 338 -0.53 1.38 -15.65
N GLY A 339 0.03 1.50 -16.86
CA GLY A 339 -0.74 1.48 -18.10
C GLY A 339 -1.42 0.13 -18.33
N LYS A 340 -0.66 -0.97 -18.22
CA LYS A 340 -1.22 -2.34 -18.30
C LYS A 340 -2.34 -2.55 -17.28
N LEU A 341 -2.13 -2.13 -16.02
CA LEU A 341 -3.13 -2.26 -14.98
C LEU A 341 -4.41 -1.49 -15.32
N PHE A 342 -4.29 -0.25 -15.81
CA PHE A 342 -5.44 0.54 -16.23
C PHE A 342 -6.15 -0.06 -17.46
N ASP A 343 -5.40 -0.62 -18.42
CA ASP A 343 -5.99 -1.28 -19.59
C ASP A 343 -6.77 -2.54 -19.22
N MET A 344 -6.33 -3.26 -18.18
CA MET A 344 -7.04 -4.43 -17.64
C MET A 344 -8.28 -4.05 -16.83
N ASP A 345 -8.18 -3.02 -15.97
CA ASP A 345 -9.27 -2.54 -15.13
C ASP A 345 -9.30 -1.01 -15.06
N GLN A 346 -10.25 -0.41 -15.79
CA GLN A 346 -10.42 1.04 -15.86
C GLN A 346 -11.29 1.54 -14.70
N ASN A 347 -10.64 1.89 -13.59
CA ASN A 347 -11.30 2.43 -12.41
C ASN A 347 -10.55 3.67 -11.85
N PRO A 348 -11.11 4.40 -10.86
CA PRO A 348 -10.47 5.60 -10.31
C PRO A 348 -9.06 5.37 -9.72
N ASP A 349 -8.81 4.21 -9.12
CA ASP A 349 -7.53 3.90 -8.48
C ASP A 349 -6.44 3.58 -9.50
N THR A 350 -6.74 2.72 -10.48
CA THR A 350 -5.82 2.40 -11.59
C THR A 350 -5.57 3.63 -12.47
N GLY A 351 -6.60 4.45 -12.70
CA GLY A 351 -6.48 5.73 -13.40
C GLY A 351 -5.61 6.74 -12.63
N THR A 352 -5.74 6.79 -11.30
CA THR A 352 -4.88 7.63 -10.46
C THR A 352 -3.43 7.15 -10.51
N ASN A 353 -3.19 5.83 -10.47
CA ASN A 353 -1.84 5.27 -10.61
C ASN A 353 -1.21 5.64 -11.96
N LEU A 354 -1.95 5.46 -13.07
CA LEU A 354 -1.50 5.84 -14.40
C LEU A 354 -1.23 7.35 -14.49
N ALA A 355 -2.08 8.20 -13.90
CA ALA A 355 -1.86 9.64 -13.89
C ALA A 355 -0.55 10.01 -13.16
N ILE A 356 -0.28 9.42 -12.01
CA ILE A 356 0.99 9.62 -11.29
C ILE A 356 2.17 9.15 -12.14
N ALA A 357 2.10 7.93 -12.68
CA ALA A 357 3.19 7.36 -13.47
C ALA A 357 3.46 8.14 -14.77
N ALA A 358 2.41 8.68 -15.40
CA ALA A 358 2.51 9.56 -16.55
C ALA A 358 3.25 10.86 -16.21
N MET A 359 2.91 11.50 -15.07
CA MET A 359 3.61 12.70 -14.62
C MET A 359 5.08 12.43 -14.26
N VAL A 360 5.37 11.29 -13.61
CA VAL A 360 6.73 10.84 -13.31
C VAL A 360 7.54 10.63 -14.60
N SER A 361 6.92 10.05 -15.63
CA SER A 361 7.59 9.72 -16.89
C SER A 361 7.56 10.85 -17.94
N GLY A 362 6.96 12.01 -17.60
CA GLY A 362 6.85 13.15 -18.51
C GLY A 362 5.82 12.99 -19.64
N ASN A 363 4.88 12.04 -19.54
CA ASN A 363 3.84 11.76 -20.52
C ASN A 363 2.61 12.71 -20.38
N ASP A 364 2.87 14.01 -20.28
CA ASP A 364 1.84 15.02 -19.96
C ASP A 364 0.75 15.14 -21.04
N ASP A 365 1.13 15.05 -22.32
CA ASP A 365 0.18 15.16 -23.43
C ASP A 365 -0.80 14.00 -23.45
N MET A 366 -0.31 12.79 -23.22
CA MET A 366 -1.15 11.61 -23.09
C MET A 366 -2.15 11.83 -21.95
N LEU A 367 -1.67 12.19 -20.75
CA LEU A 367 -2.54 12.38 -19.60
C LEU A 367 -3.59 13.48 -19.82
N ILE A 368 -3.21 14.62 -20.39
CA ILE A 368 -4.14 15.72 -20.71
C ILE A 368 -5.21 15.26 -21.68
N ASN A 369 -4.83 14.50 -22.71
CA ASN A 369 -5.76 14.05 -23.75
C ASN A 369 -6.70 12.96 -23.23
N GLU A 370 -6.21 12.01 -22.43
CA GLU A 370 -7.06 10.98 -21.83
C GLU A 370 -8.08 11.59 -20.86
N ILE A 371 -7.65 12.45 -19.94
CA ILE A 371 -8.57 13.07 -18.97
C ILE A 371 -9.70 13.84 -19.68
N LYS A 372 -9.39 14.59 -20.74
CA LYS A 372 -10.41 15.33 -21.52
C LYS A 372 -11.53 14.44 -22.08
N LYS A 373 -11.24 13.18 -22.44
CA LYS A 373 -12.26 12.26 -22.96
C LYS A 373 -13.31 11.94 -21.89
N TYR A 374 -12.88 11.85 -20.64
CA TYR A 374 -13.74 11.49 -19.50
C TYR A 374 -14.39 12.71 -18.82
N GLU A 375 -13.91 13.92 -19.05
CA GLU A 375 -14.44 15.14 -18.43
C GLU A 375 -15.91 15.43 -18.72
N ILE A 376 -16.42 14.99 -19.87
CA ILE A 376 -17.84 15.13 -20.23
C ILE A 376 -18.70 14.34 -19.25
N ILE A 377 -18.21 13.18 -18.82
CA ILE A 377 -18.91 12.24 -17.93
C ILE A 377 -18.65 12.59 -16.47
N SER A 378 -17.40 12.92 -16.14
CA SER A 378 -16.97 13.28 -14.79
C SER A 378 -16.13 14.56 -14.81
N PRO A 379 -16.77 15.74 -14.72
CA PRO A 379 -16.08 17.03 -14.76
C PRO A 379 -14.98 17.18 -13.68
N ASN A 380 -15.08 16.45 -12.57
CA ASN A 380 -14.10 16.47 -11.48
C ASN A 380 -12.73 15.95 -11.88
N LEU A 381 -12.63 15.14 -12.94
CA LEU A 381 -11.35 14.63 -13.43
C LEU A 381 -10.44 15.75 -13.95
N LYS A 382 -10.98 16.95 -14.25
CA LYS A 382 -10.20 18.09 -14.71
C LYS A 382 -9.04 18.47 -13.79
N ILE A 383 -9.13 18.15 -12.50
CA ILE A 383 -8.05 18.39 -11.51
C ILE A 383 -6.73 17.71 -11.92
N PHE A 384 -6.77 16.57 -12.60
CA PHE A 384 -5.60 15.81 -13.00
C PHE A 384 -4.80 16.48 -14.13
N ARG A 385 -5.40 17.45 -14.86
CA ARG A 385 -4.68 18.22 -15.89
C ARG A 385 -3.82 19.33 -15.33
N LEU A 386 -4.00 19.72 -14.07
CA LEU A 386 -3.35 20.90 -13.52
C LEU A 386 -1.82 20.78 -13.52
N GLN A 387 -1.27 19.71 -12.95
CA GLN A 387 0.18 19.54 -12.92
C GLN A 387 0.79 19.37 -14.33
N PRO A 388 0.23 18.52 -15.23
CA PRO A 388 0.69 18.42 -16.62
C PRO A 388 0.72 19.76 -17.36
N LEU A 389 -0.32 20.60 -17.20
CA LEU A 389 -0.34 21.93 -17.81
C LEU A 389 0.80 22.82 -17.30
N LEU A 390 1.10 22.76 -16.00
CA LEU A 390 2.21 23.50 -15.40
C LEU A 390 3.58 22.99 -15.87
N PHE A 391 3.75 21.67 -15.97
CA PHE A 391 4.96 21.05 -16.51
C PHE A 391 5.20 21.43 -17.99
N LYS A 392 4.14 21.58 -18.77
CA LYS A 392 4.19 22.02 -20.17
C LYS A 392 4.37 23.54 -20.35
N GLY A 393 4.37 24.32 -19.28
CA GLY A 393 4.44 25.77 -19.36
C GLY A 393 3.14 26.45 -19.82
N GLU A 394 2.01 25.74 -19.80
CA GLU A 394 0.70 26.26 -20.22
C GLU A 394 0.00 27.05 -19.10
N PHE A 395 0.72 28.00 -18.50
CA PHE A 395 0.32 28.66 -17.24
C PHE A 395 -1.05 29.34 -17.29
N LYS A 396 -1.40 30.00 -18.40
CA LYS A 396 -2.72 30.64 -18.55
C LYS A 396 -3.86 29.63 -18.45
N LYS A 397 -3.69 28.44 -19.05
CA LYS A 397 -4.69 27.37 -18.98
C LYS A 397 -4.75 26.77 -17.58
N ALA A 398 -3.62 26.65 -16.90
CA ALA A 398 -3.57 26.21 -15.50
C ALA A 398 -4.28 27.20 -14.56
N GLU A 399 -4.08 28.52 -14.73
CA GLU A 399 -4.78 29.57 -13.98
C GLU A 399 -6.30 29.46 -14.17
N THR A 400 -6.76 29.41 -15.43
CA THR A 400 -8.19 29.25 -15.73
C THR A 400 -8.77 27.96 -15.14
N LEU A 401 -8.01 26.86 -15.21
CA LEU A 401 -8.44 25.59 -14.64
C LEU A 401 -8.53 25.66 -13.10
N LEU A 402 -7.60 26.33 -12.42
CA LEU A 402 -7.66 26.54 -10.97
C LEU A 402 -8.90 27.36 -10.56
N GLU A 403 -9.22 28.42 -11.30
CA GLU A 403 -10.44 29.21 -11.08
C GLU A 403 -11.71 28.36 -11.25
N ASP A 404 -11.76 27.57 -12.32
CA ASP A 404 -12.85 26.64 -12.64
C ASP A 404 -12.99 25.51 -11.60
N ILE A 405 -11.90 25.03 -11.00
CA ILE A 405 -11.93 24.05 -9.89
C ILE A 405 -12.43 24.69 -8.60
N ASN A 406 -11.98 25.92 -8.29
CA ASN A 406 -12.31 26.60 -7.03
C ASN A 406 -13.77 27.06 -6.96
N SER A 407 -14.40 27.38 -8.10
CA SER A 407 -15.77 27.88 -8.15
C SER A 407 -16.82 26.89 -7.63
N PRO A 408 -16.87 25.61 -8.07
CA PRO A 408 -17.84 24.63 -7.59
C PRO A 408 -17.47 23.98 -6.25
N TYR A 409 -16.20 24.01 -5.82
CA TYR A 409 -15.73 23.28 -4.63
C TYR A 409 -14.97 24.19 -3.64
N PRO A 410 -15.67 24.99 -2.80
CA PRO A 410 -15.04 25.86 -1.82
C PRO A 410 -14.09 25.13 -0.85
N ASN A 411 -14.37 23.85 -0.55
CA ASN A 411 -13.55 23.00 0.31
C ASN A 411 -12.19 22.62 -0.31
N TYR A 412 -11.96 22.92 -1.59
CA TYR A 412 -10.68 22.73 -2.26
C TYR A 412 -9.75 23.94 -2.12
N LYS A 413 -10.28 25.11 -1.70
CA LYS A 413 -9.53 26.36 -1.60
C LYS A 413 -8.22 26.23 -0.84
N ASN A 414 -8.20 25.42 0.23
CA ASN A 414 -6.98 25.23 1.03
C ASN A 414 -5.93 24.40 0.30
N ARG A 415 -6.36 23.36 -0.42
CA ARG A 415 -5.49 22.48 -1.21
C ARG A 415 -5.02 23.16 -2.51
N THR A 416 -5.81 24.04 -3.10
CA THR A 416 -5.44 24.78 -4.32
C THR A 416 -4.40 25.88 -4.08
N LYS A 417 -4.32 26.47 -2.87
CA LYS A 417 -3.26 27.44 -2.47
C LYS A 417 -1.84 26.97 -2.82
N VAL A 418 -1.62 25.67 -2.76
CA VAL A 418 -0.34 25.03 -3.10
C VAL A 418 0.00 25.27 -4.57
N TYR A 419 -0.96 25.09 -5.47
CA TYR A 419 -0.79 25.29 -6.90
C TYR A 419 -0.86 26.75 -7.34
N ASP A 420 -1.53 27.62 -6.59
CA ASP A 420 -1.44 29.07 -6.83
C ASP A 420 0.02 29.53 -6.74
N SER A 421 0.76 29.07 -5.72
CA SER A 421 2.18 29.40 -5.56
C SER A 421 3.05 28.83 -6.68
N ALA A 422 2.79 27.59 -7.13
CA ALA A 422 3.45 27.00 -8.29
C ALA A 422 3.22 27.80 -9.57
N THR A 423 1.97 28.13 -9.84
CA THR A 423 1.57 28.85 -11.05
C THR A 423 2.20 30.23 -11.11
N GLN A 424 2.17 31.00 -10.01
CA GLN A 424 2.78 32.33 -9.92
C GLN A 424 4.31 32.26 -10.10
N TYR A 425 4.97 31.30 -9.43
CA TYR A 425 6.42 31.15 -9.53
C TYR A 425 6.85 30.77 -10.95
N LEU A 426 6.21 29.78 -11.55
CA LEU A 426 6.54 29.29 -12.88
C LEU A 426 6.23 30.32 -13.98
N LYS A 427 5.13 31.06 -13.87
CA LYS A 427 4.79 32.15 -14.80
C LYS A 427 5.86 33.26 -14.81
N LYS A 428 6.44 33.56 -13.64
CA LYS A 428 7.49 34.58 -13.51
C LYS A 428 8.87 34.08 -13.96
N ASN A 429 9.21 32.84 -13.65
CA ASN A 429 10.59 32.33 -13.77
C ASN A 429 10.80 31.30 -14.90
N GLY A 430 9.73 30.86 -15.55
CA GLY A 430 9.72 29.72 -16.44
C GLY A 430 9.84 28.39 -15.70
N TYR A 431 9.72 27.29 -16.44
CA TYR A 431 10.01 25.95 -15.95
C TYR A 431 11.47 25.59 -16.26
N ASP A 432 12.30 25.46 -15.23
CA ASP A 432 13.70 25.05 -15.34
C ASP A 432 14.06 24.16 -14.14
N ILE A 433 14.02 22.85 -14.35
CA ILE A 433 14.25 21.87 -13.28
C ILE A 433 15.70 21.86 -12.80
N SER A 434 16.65 22.35 -13.61
CA SER A 434 18.07 22.35 -13.26
C SER A 434 18.38 23.20 -12.02
N LYS A 435 17.57 24.25 -11.77
CA LYS A 435 17.63 25.10 -10.57
C LYS A 435 17.25 24.36 -9.28
N PHE A 436 16.63 23.19 -9.42
CA PHE A 436 16.13 22.38 -8.31
C PHE A 436 17.03 21.17 -8.00
N LYS A 437 18.19 21.05 -8.65
CA LYS A 437 19.23 20.04 -8.30
C LYS A 437 19.62 20.04 -6.83
N LYS A 438 19.53 21.18 -6.14
CA LYS A 438 19.77 21.30 -4.70
C LYS A 438 18.85 20.41 -3.84
N PHE A 439 17.70 20.00 -4.36
CA PHE A 439 16.81 19.05 -3.70
C PHE A 439 17.27 17.59 -3.85
N GLU A 440 18.11 17.23 -4.83
CA GLU A 440 18.53 15.84 -5.02
C GLU A 440 19.26 15.27 -3.79
N GLY A 441 19.07 13.98 -3.53
CA GLY A 441 19.63 13.24 -2.41
C GLY A 441 18.58 12.56 -1.53
N SER A 442 19.03 11.95 -0.44
CA SER A 442 18.20 11.25 0.54
C SER A 442 17.96 12.12 1.76
N TYR A 443 16.74 12.09 2.30
CA TYR A 443 16.35 12.86 3.47
C TYR A 443 15.62 11.96 4.47
N ARG A 444 16.19 11.77 5.65
CA ARG A 444 15.67 10.88 6.69
C ARG A 444 14.75 11.62 7.66
N ALA A 445 13.59 11.05 7.93
CA ALA A 445 12.63 11.60 8.88
C ALA A 445 13.20 11.68 10.30
N SER A 446 12.71 12.63 11.08
CA SER A 446 13.12 12.80 12.49
C SER A 446 12.41 11.81 13.44
N PHE A 447 11.30 11.22 13.02
CA PHE A 447 10.34 10.53 13.89
C PHE A 447 10.18 9.03 13.60
N ASN A 448 10.82 8.53 12.55
CA ASN A 448 10.89 7.12 12.16
C ASN A 448 12.03 6.93 11.13
N GLU A 449 12.16 5.73 10.56
CA GLU A 449 13.19 5.40 9.57
C GLU A 449 12.77 5.70 8.12
N GLN A 450 11.72 6.51 7.93
CA GLN A 450 11.28 6.89 6.60
C GLN A 450 12.32 7.76 5.92
N VAL A 451 12.66 7.41 4.68
CA VAL A 451 13.60 8.15 3.84
C VAL A 451 12.87 8.65 2.59
N ASN A 452 13.04 9.93 2.29
CA ASN A 452 12.60 10.54 1.05
C ASN A 452 13.80 10.72 0.14
N THR A 453 13.80 10.09 -1.02
CA THR A 453 14.85 10.20 -2.04
C THR A 453 14.35 11.07 -3.19
N TYR A 454 15.18 12.04 -3.59
CA TYR A 454 14.88 12.96 -4.68
C TYR A 454 15.94 12.86 -5.77
N TRP A 455 15.53 12.81 -7.04
CA TRP A 455 16.42 12.85 -8.20
C TRP A 455 15.73 13.49 -9.41
N ILE A 456 16.53 14.00 -10.35
CA ILE A 456 16.01 14.54 -11.61
C ILE A 456 16.03 13.47 -12.69
N GLU A 457 14.90 13.28 -13.34
CA GLU A 457 14.72 12.37 -14.47
C GLU A 457 13.59 12.90 -15.36
N ASN A 458 13.66 12.69 -16.67
CA ASN A 458 12.62 13.13 -17.62
C ASN A 458 12.21 14.61 -17.49
N ASN A 459 13.18 15.48 -17.18
CA ASN A 459 12.95 16.91 -16.91
C ASN A 459 11.94 17.14 -15.75
N ARG A 460 11.94 16.25 -14.76
CA ARG A 460 11.12 16.31 -13.55
C ARG A 460 12.02 16.09 -12.34
N LEU A 461 11.64 16.66 -11.20
CA LEU A 461 12.19 16.24 -9.93
C LEU A 461 11.24 15.21 -9.35
N ILE A 462 11.74 13.98 -9.23
CA ILE A 462 10.99 12.84 -8.72
C ILE A 462 11.27 12.70 -7.23
N GLN A 463 10.23 12.44 -6.45
CA GLN A 463 10.30 11.98 -5.07
C GLN A 463 9.93 10.51 -5.02
N TYR A 464 10.71 9.74 -4.30
CA TYR A 464 10.35 8.43 -3.80
C TYR A 464 10.37 8.47 -2.28
N ILE A 465 9.29 7.99 -1.66
CA ILE A 465 9.22 7.76 -0.22
C ILE A 465 9.44 6.27 -0.04
N LYS A 466 10.41 5.86 0.78
CA LYS A 466 10.75 4.45 0.98
C LYS A 466 9.50 3.62 1.27
N ASN A 467 9.35 2.50 0.55
CA ASN A 467 8.20 1.59 0.59
C ASN A 467 6.87 2.17 0.06
N GLN A 468 6.92 3.20 -0.77
CA GLN A 468 5.75 3.84 -1.39
C GLN A 468 6.01 4.20 -2.87
N ARG A 469 4.99 4.66 -3.58
CA ARG A 469 5.12 5.03 -5.01
C ARG A 469 5.89 6.35 -5.22
N MET A 470 6.37 6.54 -6.45
CA MET A 470 7.04 7.77 -6.89
C MET A 470 6.03 8.91 -7.15
N HIS A 471 6.51 10.16 -7.05
CA HIS A 471 5.74 11.37 -7.34
C HIS A 471 6.59 12.39 -8.11
N ALA A 472 6.01 13.06 -9.09
CA ALA A 472 6.63 14.23 -9.72
C ALA A 472 6.32 15.51 -8.91
N LEU A 473 7.31 16.40 -8.80
CA LEU A 473 7.20 17.65 -8.05
C LEU A 473 7.23 18.88 -8.96
N LEU A 474 6.49 19.92 -8.58
CA LEU A 474 6.46 21.21 -9.26
C LEU A 474 7.18 22.30 -8.45
N PRO A 475 7.99 23.16 -9.10
CA PRO A 475 8.48 24.39 -8.50
C PRO A 475 7.37 25.33 -8.04
N ALA A 476 7.45 25.79 -6.78
CA ALA A 476 6.55 26.80 -6.21
C ALA A 476 7.27 27.95 -5.50
N GLY A 477 8.58 27.96 -5.57
CA GLY A 477 9.45 28.98 -5.03
C GLY A 477 10.90 28.60 -5.29
N GLU A 478 11.84 29.49 -4.99
CA GLU A 478 13.26 29.18 -5.14
C GLU A 478 13.68 27.96 -4.31
N ASN A 479 13.12 27.80 -3.11
CA ASN A 479 13.38 26.71 -2.17
C ASN A 479 12.09 25.96 -1.81
N CYS A 480 11.10 25.96 -2.70
CA CYS A 480 9.79 25.34 -2.43
C CYS A 480 9.33 24.53 -3.63
N LEU A 481 8.90 23.29 -3.37
CA LEU A 481 8.24 22.42 -4.34
C LEU A 481 6.87 22.00 -3.83
N VAL A 482 6.02 21.53 -4.74
CA VAL A 482 4.67 21.07 -4.43
C VAL A 482 4.27 19.82 -5.18
N SER A 483 3.30 19.09 -4.62
CA SER A 483 2.75 17.86 -5.20
C SER A 483 1.37 17.51 -4.60
N GLY A 484 0.84 16.34 -4.98
CA GLY A 484 -0.42 15.79 -4.49
C GLY A 484 -1.63 16.05 -5.39
N PHE A 485 -2.83 15.68 -4.96
CA PHE A 485 -4.06 15.89 -5.72
C PHE A 485 -5.07 16.70 -4.90
N ILE A 486 -5.72 17.67 -5.55
CA ILE A 486 -6.64 18.61 -4.89
C ILE A 486 -7.84 17.90 -4.23
N ASN A 487 -8.29 16.78 -4.78
CA ASN A 487 -9.37 15.98 -4.22
C ASN A 487 -8.95 15.12 -3.00
N ASN A 488 -7.64 14.94 -2.76
CA ASN A 488 -7.10 14.18 -1.63
C ASN A 488 -6.21 15.06 -0.71
N GLU A 489 -4.90 15.00 -0.87
CA GLU A 489 -3.94 15.78 -0.09
C GLU A 489 -2.98 16.49 -1.03
N THR A 490 -2.52 17.67 -0.59
CA THR A 490 -1.50 18.44 -1.31
C THR A 490 -0.35 18.75 -0.38
N TYR A 491 0.86 18.78 -0.92
CA TYR A 491 2.08 18.85 -0.12
C TYR A 491 2.95 20.03 -0.54
N LYS A 492 3.66 20.61 0.43
CA LYS A 492 4.77 21.55 0.20
C LYS A 492 6.07 20.97 0.74
N HIS A 493 7.14 21.10 -0.04
CA HIS A 493 8.48 20.68 0.32
C HIS A 493 9.35 21.91 0.38
N ASN A 494 9.55 22.45 1.59
CA ASN A 494 10.37 23.63 1.79
C ASN A 494 11.81 23.20 2.08
N LEU A 495 12.73 23.49 1.17
CA LEU A 495 14.15 23.21 1.34
C LEU A 495 14.74 24.12 2.41
N VAL A 496 15.47 23.51 3.32
CA VAL A 496 16.11 24.17 4.44
C VAL A 496 17.59 24.25 4.12
N LEU A 497 18.12 25.47 4.08
CA LEU A 497 19.51 25.75 3.77
C LEU A 497 20.24 26.21 5.03
N ASN A 498 21.53 25.91 5.14
CA ASN A 498 22.39 26.54 6.14
C ASN A 498 22.85 27.94 5.68
N GLU A 499 23.64 28.62 6.51
CA GLU A 499 24.17 29.97 6.24
C GLU A 499 25.01 30.06 4.95
N SER A 500 25.64 28.95 4.55
CA SER A 500 26.42 28.86 3.29
C SER A 500 25.56 28.54 2.06
N GLY A 501 24.24 28.39 2.21
CA GLY A 501 23.33 27.98 1.13
C GLY A 501 23.34 26.47 0.84
N LYS A 502 24.05 25.65 1.63
CA LYS A 502 24.04 24.18 1.51
C LYS A 502 22.70 23.64 2.03
N PRO A 503 22.01 22.75 1.29
CA PRO A 503 20.82 22.06 1.78
C PRO A 503 21.13 21.16 2.97
N ILE A 504 20.31 21.26 4.02
CA ILE A 504 20.44 20.47 5.25
C ILE A 504 19.18 19.68 5.60
N GLY A 505 18.03 20.02 5.03
CA GLY A 505 16.79 19.30 5.26
C GLY A 505 15.61 19.79 4.44
N ILE A 506 14.45 19.19 4.67
CA ILE A 506 13.16 19.58 4.11
C ILE A 506 12.14 19.67 5.24
N ASN A 507 11.44 20.80 5.30
CA ASN A 507 10.19 20.93 6.05
C ASN A 507 9.03 20.56 5.12
N PHE A 508 8.54 19.33 5.28
CA PHE A 508 7.44 18.77 4.51
C PHE A 508 6.12 19.12 5.18
N GLN A 509 5.23 19.77 4.44
CA GLN A 509 3.94 20.23 4.95
C GLN A 509 2.81 19.54 4.17
N GLU A 510 1.98 18.81 4.90
CA GLU A 510 0.73 18.24 4.38
C GLU A 510 -0.42 19.22 4.63
N ILE A 511 -1.16 19.53 3.58
CA ILE A 511 -2.29 20.47 3.62
C ILE A 511 -3.55 19.69 3.31
N ASN A 512 -4.42 19.56 4.32
CA ASN A 512 -5.72 18.91 4.20
C ASN A 512 -6.85 19.93 3.96
N ASN A 513 -8.08 19.44 3.89
CA ASN A 513 -9.26 20.27 3.66
C ASN A 513 -9.62 21.23 4.80
N ARG A 514 -9.18 20.98 6.04
CA ARG A 514 -9.57 21.71 7.26
C ARG A 514 -8.68 22.91 7.62
N ASP A 515 -7.87 23.40 6.67
CA ASP A 515 -6.84 24.45 6.91
C ASP A 515 -5.80 24.04 7.98
N ASN A 516 -5.76 22.74 8.34
CA ASN A 516 -4.76 22.17 9.21
C ASN A 516 -3.53 21.82 8.38
N ILE A 517 -2.35 22.19 8.90
CA ILE A 517 -1.05 21.91 8.29
C ILE A 517 -0.28 20.99 9.23
N ASN A 518 -0.04 19.76 8.80
CA ASN A 518 0.90 18.87 9.49
C ASN A 518 2.29 19.14 8.94
N SER A 519 3.28 19.38 9.81
CA SER A 519 4.66 19.65 9.41
C SER A 519 5.58 18.55 9.91
N TYR A 520 6.42 18.05 9.01
CA TYR A 520 7.34 16.93 9.22
C TYR A 520 8.74 17.31 8.75
N TRP A 521 9.76 16.89 9.50
CA TRP A 521 11.14 17.27 9.24
C TRP A 521 11.98 16.10 8.78
N TYR A 522 12.62 16.28 7.62
CA TYR A 522 13.52 15.33 7.00
C TYR A 522 14.92 15.93 6.85
N TRP A 523 15.94 15.23 7.33
CA TRP A 523 17.34 15.68 7.33
C TRP A 523 18.09 15.12 6.14
N LYS A 524 18.80 15.98 5.40
CA LYS A 524 19.56 15.55 4.23
C LYS A 524 20.73 14.67 4.65
N GLU A 525 20.82 13.46 4.13
CA GLU A 525 21.95 12.56 4.35
C GLU A 525 22.92 12.70 3.18
N ASP A 526 24.11 13.24 3.43
CA ASP A 526 25.19 13.28 2.43
C ASP A 526 26.09 12.04 2.51
N ASP A 527 27.01 11.89 1.56
CA ASP A 527 27.91 10.74 1.48
C ASP A 527 28.70 10.49 2.78
N THR A 528 28.98 11.52 3.58
CA THR A 528 29.70 11.34 4.85
C THR A 528 28.83 10.73 5.91
N ILE A 529 27.55 11.12 5.98
CA ILE A 529 26.55 10.53 6.87
C ILE A 529 26.27 9.08 6.45
N LEU A 530 26.04 8.83 5.16
CA LEU A 530 25.73 7.49 4.64
C LEU A 530 26.89 6.50 4.89
N LYS A 531 28.14 6.93 4.72
CA LYS A 531 29.32 6.10 5.05
C LYS A 531 29.42 5.81 6.55
N ALA A 532 29.10 6.79 7.40
CA ALA A 532 29.09 6.60 8.85
C ALA A 532 28.01 5.59 9.28
N HIS A 533 26.79 5.70 8.74
CA HIS A 533 25.72 4.71 8.94
C HIS A 533 26.15 3.32 8.49
N LYS A 534 26.71 3.19 7.30
CA LYS A 534 27.20 1.88 6.79
C LYS A 534 28.27 1.26 7.69
N ALA A 535 29.24 2.05 8.18
CA ALA A 535 30.26 1.56 9.10
C ALA A 535 29.66 1.12 10.45
N PHE A 536 28.66 1.88 10.93
CA PHE A 536 27.90 1.56 12.14
C PHE A 536 27.13 0.24 12.01
N ASP A 537 26.36 0.09 10.92
CA ASP A 537 25.54 -1.10 10.66
C ASP A 537 26.40 -2.37 10.47
N ASN A 538 27.62 -2.21 9.96
CA ASN A 538 28.59 -3.30 9.83
C ASN A 538 29.30 -3.67 11.15
N GLY A 539 28.98 -3.01 12.26
CA GLY A 539 29.60 -3.25 13.57
C GLY A 539 31.05 -2.75 13.68
N ASN A 540 31.54 -1.93 12.74
CA ASN A 540 32.90 -1.38 12.79
C ASN A 540 32.93 -0.07 13.59
N SER A 541 32.90 -0.18 14.91
CA SER A 541 32.76 0.95 15.82
C SER A 541 33.89 1.99 15.71
N GLU A 542 35.13 1.58 15.44
CA GLU A 542 36.27 2.52 15.31
C GLU A 542 36.14 3.38 14.05
N GLU A 543 35.84 2.75 12.92
CA GLU A 543 35.64 3.47 11.66
C GLU A 543 34.36 4.31 11.70
N ALA A 544 33.28 3.79 12.30
CA ALA A 544 32.05 4.53 12.49
C ALA A 544 32.29 5.81 13.30
N LEU A 545 33.04 5.74 14.41
CA LEU A 545 33.37 6.90 15.25
C LEU A 545 34.06 7.98 14.42
N ARG A 546 35.13 7.62 13.70
CA ARG A 546 35.88 8.53 12.83
C ARG A 546 35.00 9.15 11.73
N LEU A 547 34.14 8.35 11.09
CA LEU A 547 33.28 8.83 10.01
C LEU A 547 32.17 9.74 10.52
N TYR A 548 31.59 9.47 11.69
CA TYR A 548 30.61 10.35 12.30
C TYR A 548 31.23 11.69 12.75
N GLU A 549 32.48 11.73 13.18
CA GLU A 549 33.18 12.99 13.50
C GLU A 549 33.30 13.86 12.23
N ILE A 550 33.68 13.24 11.11
CA ILE A 550 33.73 13.91 9.80
C ILE A 550 32.33 14.39 9.39
N ALA A 551 31.32 13.54 9.55
CA ALA A 551 29.94 13.86 9.19
C ALA A 551 29.40 15.03 10.02
N LEU A 552 29.60 15.03 11.35
CA LEU A 552 29.19 16.10 12.24
C LEU A 552 29.88 17.42 11.92
N ASN A 553 31.19 17.39 11.68
CA ASN A 553 31.95 18.60 11.31
C ASN A 553 31.43 19.23 10.01
N LYS A 554 31.01 18.41 9.04
CA LYS A 554 30.42 18.89 7.77
C LYS A 554 28.95 19.24 7.87
N ASN A 555 28.24 18.68 8.85
CA ASN A 555 26.81 18.80 9.05
C ASN A 555 26.49 19.12 10.53
N PRO A 556 26.95 20.27 11.06
CA PRO A 556 26.81 20.60 12.48
C PRO A 556 25.34 20.83 12.90
N LYS A 557 24.44 20.97 11.92
CA LYS A 557 22.99 21.11 12.09
C LYS A 557 22.27 19.75 11.99
N HIS A 558 22.97 18.63 12.20
CA HIS A 558 22.36 17.30 12.26
C HIS A 558 22.58 16.73 13.66
N ALA A 559 21.82 17.20 14.65
CA ALA A 559 22.13 16.90 16.07
C ALA A 559 22.12 15.41 16.42
N TYR A 560 21.40 14.57 15.66
CA TYR A 560 21.42 13.13 15.88
C TYR A 560 22.82 12.50 15.64
N LEU A 561 23.67 13.13 14.83
CA LEU A 561 25.06 12.69 14.64
C LEU A 561 25.86 12.77 15.94
N SER A 562 25.60 13.79 16.76
CA SER A 562 26.22 13.93 18.08
C SER A 562 25.79 12.81 19.03
N ASN A 563 24.55 12.33 18.91
CA ASN A 563 24.09 11.18 19.70
C ASN A 563 24.81 9.89 19.29
N ALA A 564 24.94 9.65 17.97
CA ALA A 564 25.67 8.49 17.46
C ALA A 564 27.14 8.49 17.92
N LEU A 565 27.80 9.64 17.88
CA LEU A 565 29.14 9.83 18.45
C LEU A 565 29.18 9.61 19.96
N GLY A 566 28.18 10.13 20.68
CA GLY A 566 28.03 9.92 22.11
C GLY A 566 27.98 8.45 22.47
N TYR A 567 27.16 7.66 21.77
CA TYR A 567 27.09 6.21 21.95
C TYR A 567 28.42 5.52 21.68
N LEU A 568 29.01 5.75 20.50
CA LEU A 568 30.28 5.11 20.11
C LEU A 568 31.43 5.44 21.07
N SER A 569 31.50 6.69 21.53
CA SER A 569 32.48 7.12 22.52
C SER A 569 32.21 6.48 23.89
N TYR A 570 30.93 6.38 24.27
CA TYR A 570 30.52 5.85 25.55
C TYR A 570 30.85 4.36 25.67
N ILE A 571 30.45 3.55 24.68
CA ILE A 571 30.75 2.11 24.68
C ILE A 571 32.26 1.84 24.59
N LYS A 572 33.03 2.69 23.90
CA LYS A 572 34.49 2.56 23.85
C LYS A 572 35.16 2.83 25.21
N SER A 573 34.52 3.65 26.05
CA SER A 573 35.03 4.03 27.38
C SER A 573 34.62 3.07 28.50
N LYS A 574 33.82 2.03 28.20
CA LYS A 574 33.22 1.12 29.17
C LYS A 574 33.58 -0.32 28.86
N ASP A 575 33.97 -1.07 29.87
CA ASP A 575 34.22 -2.51 29.73
C ASP A 575 32.93 -3.29 29.46
N SER A 576 31.79 -2.84 30.03
CA SER A 576 30.46 -3.39 29.76
C SER A 576 29.36 -2.38 30.11
N ILE A 577 28.27 -2.40 29.34
CA ILE A 577 27.04 -1.61 29.57
C ILE A 577 25.89 -2.45 30.15
N GLN A 578 26.10 -3.76 30.34
CA GLN A 578 25.03 -4.69 30.72
C GLN A 578 24.39 -4.34 32.07
N MET A 579 25.21 -4.06 33.10
CA MET A 579 24.72 -3.68 34.43
C MET A 579 23.95 -2.35 34.42
N GLN A 580 24.34 -1.41 33.54
CA GLN A 580 23.61 -0.16 33.35
C GLN A 580 22.22 -0.43 32.78
N ASN A 581 22.14 -1.25 31.72
CA ASN A 581 20.87 -1.61 31.08
C ASN A 581 19.94 -2.36 32.05
N ILE A 582 20.50 -3.27 32.87
CA ILE A 582 19.74 -3.97 33.93
C ILE A 582 19.18 -2.97 34.95
N THR A 583 19.98 -1.97 35.36
CA THR A 583 19.56 -0.96 36.34
C THR A 583 18.30 -0.20 35.91
N PHE A 584 18.18 0.11 34.63
CA PHE A 584 17.04 0.86 34.06
C PHE A 584 15.93 -0.02 33.46
N SER A 585 16.06 -1.34 33.52
CA SER A 585 14.99 -2.25 33.10
C SER A 585 13.85 -2.23 34.13
N GLY A 586 12.61 -2.25 33.65
CA GLY A 586 11.41 -2.18 34.49
C GLY A 586 10.23 -1.55 33.75
N ASP A 587 9.10 -1.47 34.44
CA ASP A 587 7.92 -0.76 33.96
C ASP A 587 7.94 0.68 34.50
N TYR A 588 7.60 1.65 33.65
CA TYR A 588 7.58 3.07 33.98
C TYR A 588 6.28 3.64 33.41
N GLY A 589 5.18 3.47 34.14
CA GLY A 589 3.83 3.71 33.63
C GLY A 589 3.59 2.98 32.30
N PRO A 590 3.31 3.69 31.18
CA PRO A 590 3.08 3.07 29.88
C PRO A 590 4.39 2.63 29.18
N ARG A 591 5.57 2.74 29.80
CA ARG A 591 6.85 2.42 29.17
C ARG A 591 7.47 1.17 29.79
N LYS A 592 7.73 0.15 28.99
CA LYS A 592 8.45 -1.05 29.41
C LYS A 592 9.86 -1.02 28.84
N PHE A 593 10.86 -1.26 29.70
CA PHE A 593 12.25 -1.41 29.32
C PHE A 593 12.80 -2.76 29.76
N TRP A 594 13.58 -3.43 28.93
CA TRP A 594 14.17 -4.73 29.26
C TRP A 594 15.50 -4.95 28.55
N VAL A 595 16.27 -5.93 29.04
CA VAL A 595 17.48 -6.44 28.38
C VAL A 595 17.17 -7.76 27.70
N GLU A 596 17.61 -7.90 26.47
CA GLU A 596 17.51 -9.13 25.66
C GLU A 596 18.76 -9.18 24.76
N ASP A 597 19.46 -10.31 24.77
CA ASP A 597 20.74 -10.48 24.05
C ASP A 597 21.73 -9.33 24.28
N GLU A 598 21.90 -8.94 25.55
CA GLU A 598 22.75 -7.83 26.02
C GLU A 598 22.34 -6.41 25.55
N LYS A 599 21.30 -6.30 24.71
CA LYS A 599 20.76 -5.05 24.20
C LYS A 599 19.65 -4.52 25.09
N PHE A 600 19.49 -3.20 25.11
CA PHE A 600 18.44 -2.53 25.88
C PHE A 600 17.29 -2.14 24.98
N TYR A 601 16.09 -2.58 25.32
CA TYR A 601 14.89 -2.35 24.51
C TYR A 601 13.86 -1.51 25.25
N TYR A 602 13.05 -0.83 24.46
CA TYR A 602 11.93 -0.03 24.89
C TYR A 602 10.68 -0.40 24.10
N GLN A 603 9.56 -0.45 24.80
CA GLN A 603 8.23 -0.54 24.21
C GLN A 603 7.27 0.35 25.01
N ARG A 604 6.38 1.06 24.33
CA ARG A 604 5.28 1.77 25.00
C ARG A 604 4.02 0.93 24.92
N LYS A 605 3.41 0.63 26.05
CA LYS A 605 2.06 0.07 26.17
C LYS A 605 1.10 1.23 26.43
N ASP A 606 0.26 1.56 25.47
CA ASP A 606 -0.91 2.39 25.74
C ASP A 606 -2.19 1.57 25.52
N ASN A 607 -3.33 2.07 26.01
CA ASN A 607 -4.60 1.33 25.98
C ASN A 607 -5.11 1.04 24.55
N ASN A 608 -4.57 1.72 23.54
CA ASN A 608 -5.05 1.70 22.16
C ASN A 608 -3.98 1.27 21.14
N THR A 609 -2.68 1.34 21.49
CA THR A 609 -1.54 0.99 20.64
C THR A 609 -0.39 0.47 21.50
N GLU A 610 0.21 -0.64 21.08
CA GLU A 610 1.59 -0.92 21.51
C GLU A 610 2.53 -0.26 20.49
N LEU A 611 3.42 0.59 21.00
CA LEU A 611 4.53 1.05 20.18
C LEU A 611 5.45 -0.12 19.87
N ALA A 612 6.18 0.04 18.77
CA ALA A 612 7.27 -0.84 18.34
C ALA A 612 8.20 -1.19 19.50
N LYS A 613 8.75 -2.42 19.47
CA LYS A 613 10.02 -2.72 20.15
C LYS A 613 11.11 -1.89 19.47
N VAL A 614 11.82 -1.08 20.24
CA VAL A 614 12.92 -0.24 19.74
C VAL A 614 14.18 -0.49 20.57
N GLU A 615 15.31 -0.67 19.89
CA GLU A 615 16.62 -0.74 20.55
C GLU A 615 17.05 0.65 21.01
N LEU A 616 17.44 0.76 22.27
CA LEU A 616 17.95 1.96 22.90
C LEU A 616 19.45 1.84 23.12
N LEU A 617 20.19 2.86 22.65
CA LEU A 617 21.64 2.85 22.68
C LEU A 617 22.19 3.88 23.68
N PRO A 618 23.00 3.48 24.68
CA PRO A 618 23.44 4.38 25.75
C PRO A 618 24.44 5.43 25.25
N ILE A 619 24.10 6.71 25.40
CA ILE A 619 24.99 7.83 25.09
C ILE A 619 25.70 8.38 26.35
N SER A 620 25.20 8.03 27.53
CA SER A 620 25.82 8.30 28.83
C SER A 620 25.35 7.28 29.87
N GLU A 621 25.76 7.45 31.14
CA GLU A 621 25.33 6.58 32.26
C GLU A 621 23.82 6.51 32.43
N ASN A 622 23.08 7.54 32.04
CA ASN A 622 21.64 7.60 32.28
C ASN A 622 20.84 8.13 31.10
N ARG A 623 21.42 8.18 29.90
CA ARG A 623 20.74 8.63 28.68
C ARG A 623 20.95 7.64 27.54
N TYR A 624 19.90 7.46 26.77
CA TYR A 624 19.84 6.55 25.63
C TYR A 624 19.25 7.25 24.42
N MET A 625 19.85 7.01 23.26
CA MET A 625 19.31 7.43 21.98
C MET A 625 18.47 6.33 21.34
N ASP A 626 17.60 6.74 20.44
CA ASP A 626 16.77 5.89 19.62
C ASP A 626 17.13 6.11 18.14
N LEU A 627 17.69 5.10 17.48
CA LEU A 627 18.07 5.20 16.07
C LEU A 627 16.88 5.17 15.12
N THR A 628 15.77 4.55 15.54
CA THR A 628 14.54 4.56 14.77
C THR A 628 13.90 5.95 14.79
N ARG A 629 13.97 6.64 15.93
CA ARG A 629 13.42 7.98 16.14
C ARG A 629 14.53 8.96 16.51
N LEU A 630 15.26 9.44 15.50
CA LEU A 630 16.41 10.34 15.65
C LEU A 630 16.12 11.58 16.52
N GLY A 631 14.87 12.01 16.58
CA GLY A 631 14.40 13.09 17.42
C GLY A 631 14.02 12.71 18.86
N THR A 632 14.43 11.56 19.37
CA THR A 632 14.07 11.08 20.73
C THR A 632 15.29 10.65 21.54
N ILE A 633 15.38 11.15 22.77
CA ILE A 633 16.31 10.64 23.80
C ILE A 633 15.49 10.21 25.02
N MET A 634 15.85 9.07 25.59
CA MET A 634 15.35 8.64 26.89
C MET A 634 16.39 8.95 27.96
N ALA A 635 15.96 9.51 29.09
CA ALA A 635 16.82 9.71 30.26
C ALA A 635 16.21 9.03 31.48
N PHE A 636 17.08 8.55 32.36
CA PHE A 636 16.72 7.95 33.64
C PHE A 636 17.28 8.81 34.77
N GLU A 637 16.41 9.35 35.62
CA GLU A 637 16.80 10.30 36.66
C GLU A 637 16.14 9.94 37.97
N LYS A 638 16.82 10.16 39.10
CA LYS A 638 16.18 10.01 40.41
C LYS A 638 15.23 11.18 40.66
N ASP A 639 14.04 10.86 41.12
CA ASP A 639 13.09 11.85 41.63
C ASP A 639 13.49 12.37 43.02
N PRO A 640 12.76 13.35 43.57
CA PRO A 640 13.01 13.82 44.94
C PRO A 640 12.88 12.74 46.02
N SER A 641 12.15 11.63 45.77
CA SER A 641 12.06 10.49 46.69
C SER A 641 13.18 9.46 46.53
N GLY A 642 14.05 9.63 45.52
CA GLY A 642 15.14 8.72 45.18
C GLY A 642 14.75 7.57 44.24
N LYS A 643 13.48 7.47 43.83
CA LYS A 643 13.00 6.51 42.81
C LYS A 643 13.50 6.90 41.43
N ILE A 644 13.83 5.91 40.60
CA ILE A 644 14.23 6.15 39.21
C ILE A 644 12.98 6.51 38.40
N ALA A 645 13.09 7.53 37.55
CA ALA A 645 12.06 7.93 36.62
C ALA A 645 12.58 7.94 35.18
N SER A 646 11.72 7.58 34.24
CA SER A 646 11.96 7.70 32.80
C SER A 646 11.42 9.03 32.28
N LYS A 647 12.29 9.81 31.64
CA LYS A 647 11.96 11.05 30.89
C LYS A 647 12.23 10.84 29.41
N SER A 648 11.33 11.32 28.56
CA SER A 648 11.55 11.37 27.12
C SER A 648 11.74 12.82 26.69
N TYR A 649 12.83 13.07 25.98
CA TYR A 649 13.14 14.34 25.37
C TYR A 649 12.86 14.22 23.88
N SER A 650 12.15 15.23 23.37
CA SER A 650 11.92 15.36 21.94
C SER A 650 12.80 16.45 21.38
N TYR A 651 13.28 16.18 20.18
CA TYR A 651 14.01 17.12 19.39
C TYR A 651 13.06 18.18 18.83
N ILE A 652 13.32 19.45 19.13
CA ILE A 652 12.54 20.58 18.63
C ILE A 652 13.44 21.49 17.81
N ILE A 653 12.95 21.89 16.64
CA ILE A 653 13.62 22.83 15.75
C ILE A 653 13.18 24.24 16.15
N GLY A 654 14.09 24.96 16.79
CA GLY A 654 13.87 26.36 17.17
C GLY A 654 13.85 27.32 15.97
N LYS A 655 13.59 28.61 16.24
CA LYS A 655 13.47 29.67 15.22
C LYS A 655 14.70 29.82 14.32
N GLU A 656 15.89 29.45 14.80
CA GLU A 656 17.16 29.55 14.07
C GLU A 656 17.68 28.18 13.61
N LEU A 657 16.79 27.20 13.48
CA LEU A 657 17.18 25.78 13.42
C LEU A 657 18.08 25.43 14.61
N ALA A 658 17.84 26.06 15.76
CA ALA A 658 18.53 25.74 16.99
C ALA A 658 18.02 24.39 17.48
N PHE A 659 18.97 23.51 17.79
CA PHE A 659 18.69 22.15 18.20
C PHE A 659 18.49 22.15 19.72
N GLU A 660 17.24 22.08 20.17
CA GLU A 660 16.93 22.05 21.59
C GLU A 660 16.21 20.75 21.95
N TRP A 661 16.85 19.97 22.81
CA TRP A 661 16.15 18.91 23.53
C TRP A 661 15.22 19.56 24.52
N ARG A 662 13.92 19.52 24.24
CA ARG A 662 12.91 19.94 25.21
C ARG A 662 12.26 18.70 25.78
N HIS A 663 11.85 18.81 27.04
CA HIS A 663 10.83 17.92 27.54
C HIS A 663 9.65 18.03 26.57
N ASN A 664 9.06 16.91 26.19
CA ASN A 664 7.94 16.96 25.25
C ASN A 664 6.73 17.56 26.00
N ILE A 665 6.56 18.89 25.90
CA ILE A 665 5.50 19.70 26.52
C ILE A 665 4.26 19.76 25.61
N GLY A 666 4.28 19.09 24.44
CA GLY A 666 3.26 19.23 23.39
C GLY A 666 1.84 18.78 23.77
N ASN A 667 1.65 18.25 24.98
CA ASN A 667 0.34 17.98 25.53
C ASN A 667 0.42 18.14 27.05
N GLU A 668 -0.08 19.24 27.60
CA GLU A 668 -0.10 19.52 29.06
C GLU A 668 -0.78 18.40 29.87
N ASN A 669 -1.56 17.54 29.20
CA ASN A 669 -2.28 16.39 29.76
C ASN A 669 -1.52 15.05 29.68
N VAL A 670 -0.33 14.98 29.07
CA VAL A 670 0.45 13.74 28.97
C VAL A 670 1.73 13.89 29.77
N SER A 671 1.77 13.28 30.96
CA SER A 671 3.02 13.13 31.70
C SER A 671 4.04 12.40 30.82
N ASN A 672 5.20 13.00 30.58
CA ASN A 672 6.35 12.34 29.95
C ASN A 672 7.39 11.86 30.96
N TYR A 673 6.98 11.83 32.22
CA TYR A 673 7.70 11.46 33.41
C TYR A 673 6.97 10.30 34.08
N PHE A 674 7.66 9.17 34.23
CA PHE A 674 7.07 7.98 34.82
C PHE A 674 8.06 7.37 35.81
N LEU A 675 7.60 7.07 37.02
CA LEU A 675 8.40 6.43 38.05
C LEU A 675 8.48 4.92 37.76
N LYS A 676 9.61 4.32 38.14
CA LYS A 676 9.84 2.89 37.99
C LYS A 676 8.92 2.11 38.92
N ASP A 677 8.25 1.11 38.36
CA ASP A 677 7.36 0.16 39.04
C ASP A 677 6.19 0.84 39.79
N ASP A 678 5.79 2.03 39.31
CA ASP A 678 4.56 2.76 39.67
C ASP A 678 3.53 2.64 38.54
#